data_AF-A0A315X4V7-F1
#
_entry.id   AF-A0A315X4V7-F1
#
_cell.length_a   1.000
_cell.length_b   1.000
_cell.length_c   1.000
_cell.angle_alpha   90.00
_cell.angle_beta   90.00
_cell.angle_gamma   90.00
#
_symmetry.space_group_name_H-M   'P 1'
#
loop_
_entity.id
_entity.type
_entity.pdbx_description
1 polymer ?
#
loop_
_entity_poly.entity_id
_entity_poly.type
_entity_poly.pdbx_seq_one_letter_code
_entity_poly.pdbx_strand_id
1 'polypeptide(L)'
;FQLDEARRAARQRSSNDVEALLSPCPTSQAEIFVVPVRYALAEAPLAHPMCPPVEPLASHAMAARRLRCGYLYAWHHDGPLKRYAVAVDGLLLEQPLDAPAGLVEAGSLRGLALDKHEEAWLCFSEHPIGPAQCAQLGAREVRAQYMRHIDLRRVANTLCAPHCPPLADAEQVMGELMPAVYSAALAVEFARDGAEQRRAANAMGDEVDRQPTDENIQRYHAAKRQYRERRAASQARPELDADSAMPGAWSAERWDAIGVKNWLEQVRLDAESLYPVFACLDDEFGVLRDINHEQAQVQAAHEQWLQDHGLRLQVGGFVRSLLEESASELAGIITYRYREQDIQLTRAQGETLLKAHRELDDLLREETFINHHTRRQYGDKRARAELYALANRKATCLHPVRAFIPPALYNEIEAVVREYRAEKVENLNKWNGPQVADYIDLPAMNAWLEQTAPAHFEQLRVRQELLLKDRGRYLYQHQRPSWFIATDDLPTRRWLDDLAIDCLSEQCQSKAGADQYAEYVRSTDQGILRQLFFAWTVNLEGSLVSASRLGEIEAALALGNRDQAVLAMYKLLLPISREVMHELTLMGGPQDTKWSLLVNRLGAAVLSLGKGASEGAGMSPAWVSLMVMARLSIDSPLRWVSEGGQRTLRFVGGAGQALGEWTQRTAMGIKLGKVANITNA
;
A
#
# COMPACT_ATOMS: atom_id res chain seq x y z
N PHE A 1 38.76 22.12 41.42
CA PHE A 1 39.44 21.00 42.10
C PHE A 1 39.26 19.64 41.39
N GLN A 2 39.11 19.55 40.05
CA GLN A 2 38.91 18.25 39.36
C GLN A 2 39.84 18.00 38.14
N LEU A 3 40.68 18.95 37.75
CA LEU A 3 41.59 18.79 36.61
C LEU A 3 42.82 17.93 36.95
N ASP A 4 43.34 18.05 38.18
CA ASP A 4 44.53 17.31 38.59
C ASP A 4 44.25 15.86 39.00
N GLU A 5 42.99 15.54 39.34
CA GLU A 5 42.54 14.16 39.52
C GLU A 5 42.29 13.48 38.18
N ALA A 6 41.65 14.17 37.23
CA ALA A 6 41.46 13.65 35.87
C ALA A 6 42.81 13.39 35.16
N ARG A 7 43.79 14.28 35.33
CA ARG A 7 45.16 14.10 34.81
C ARG A 7 45.92 12.96 35.48
N ARG A 8 45.70 12.72 36.78
CA ARG A 8 46.30 11.58 37.49
C ARG A 8 45.67 10.25 37.07
N ALA A 9 44.34 10.22 36.90
CA ALA A 9 43.63 9.04 36.41
C ALA A 9 44.04 8.66 34.97
N ALA A 10 44.25 9.65 34.10
CA ALA A 10 44.75 9.41 32.73
C ALA A 10 46.18 8.87 32.71
N ARG A 11 47.05 9.30 33.63
CA ARG A 11 48.45 8.83 33.73
C ARG A 11 48.62 7.45 34.38
N GLN A 12 47.62 6.99 35.14
CA GLN A 12 47.64 5.69 35.83
C GLN A 12 47.13 4.53 34.98
N ARG A 13 46.53 4.79 33.80
CA ARG A 13 46.23 3.74 32.82
C ARG A 13 47.52 3.41 32.06
N SER A 14 48.01 2.19 32.25
CA SER A 14 49.15 1.63 31.51
C SER A 14 48.94 1.79 30.00
N SER A 15 49.92 2.38 29.33
CA SER A 15 49.96 2.56 27.87
C SER A 15 50.23 1.22 27.15
N ASN A 16 49.30 0.28 27.29
CA ASN A 16 49.27 -0.93 26.49
C ASN A 16 48.10 -0.82 25.51
N ASP A 17 48.35 -0.14 24.40
CA ASP A 17 47.89 -0.48 23.04
C ASP A 17 48.22 0.70 22.12
N VAL A 18 49.41 0.65 21.52
CA VAL A 18 49.87 1.62 20.50
C VAL A 18 49.31 1.28 19.11
N GLU A 19 48.43 0.27 18.99
CA GLU A 19 47.79 -0.12 17.72
C GLU A 19 46.24 -0.12 17.76
N ALA A 20 45.62 0.33 18.86
CA ALA A 20 44.22 0.70 18.81
C ALA A 20 44.11 2.04 18.05
N LEU A 21 43.72 1.98 16.77
CA LEU A 21 43.35 3.13 15.93
C LEU A 21 42.46 4.07 16.73
N LEU A 22 43.09 5.09 17.34
CA LEU A 22 42.44 6.07 18.18
C LEU A 22 41.40 6.78 17.33
N SER A 23 40.11 6.53 17.59
CA SER A 23 39.07 7.44 17.13
C SER A 23 39.39 8.81 17.75
N PRO A 24 39.73 9.83 16.95
CA PRO A 24 40.11 11.14 17.44
C PRO A 24 39.01 11.73 18.33
N CYS A 25 39.44 12.38 19.41
CA CYS A 25 38.51 12.96 20.38
C CYS A 25 37.74 14.10 19.71
N PRO A 26 36.39 14.09 19.68
CA PRO A 26 35.59 15.15 19.04
C PRO A 26 35.76 16.50 19.73
N THR A 27 36.23 16.47 20.98
CA THR A 27 36.56 17.68 21.74
C THR A 27 37.75 18.43 21.14
N SER A 28 38.72 17.72 20.53
CA SER A 28 39.93 18.35 19.99
C SER A 28 39.78 19.01 18.61
N GLN A 29 38.68 18.76 17.90
CA GLN A 29 38.51 19.20 16.51
C GLN A 29 37.54 20.35 16.42
N ALA A 30 37.71 21.25 15.45
CA ALA A 30 36.76 22.34 15.25
C ALA A 30 35.44 21.84 14.63
N GLU A 31 35.50 20.78 13.82
CA GLU A 31 34.39 20.31 13.01
C GLU A 31 33.91 18.90 13.43
N ILE A 32 32.68 18.59 13.02
CA ILE A 32 32.04 17.28 13.08
C ILE A 32 31.70 16.86 11.64
N PHE A 33 31.89 15.59 11.31
CA PHE A 33 31.52 15.06 10.01
C PHE A 33 30.07 14.55 10.04
N VAL A 34 29.19 15.24 9.33
CA VAL A 34 27.75 14.96 9.31
C VAL A 34 27.37 14.17 8.06
N VAL A 35 26.78 13.00 8.27
CA VAL A 35 26.38 12.06 7.21
C VAL A 35 24.85 12.08 7.10
N PRO A 36 24.27 12.77 6.10
CA PRO A 36 22.84 12.90 5.99
C PRO A 36 22.21 11.59 5.51
N VAL A 37 21.15 11.18 6.20
CA VAL A 37 20.35 9.97 5.93
C VAL A 37 18.87 10.32 6.12
N ARG A 38 17.95 9.47 5.67
CA ARG A 38 16.50 9.69 5.84
C ARG A 38 15.87 8.68 6.79
N TYR A 39 14.81 9.08 7.47
CA TYR A 39 13.85 8.16 8.03
C TYR A 39 13.01 7.54 6.92
N ALA A 40 12.97 6.21 6.89
CA ALA A 40 12.21 5.46 5.92
C ALA A 40 11.67 4.16 6.55
N LEU A 41 10.74 3.52 5.85
CA LEU A 41 10.26 2.20 6.24
C LEU A 41 11.42 1.20 6.27
N ALA A 42 11.33 0.21 7.14
CA ALA A 42 12.34 -0.82 7.35
C ALA A 42 11.74 -2.16 7.79
N GLU A 43 12.51 -3.22 7.57
CA GLU A 43 12.17 -4.60 7.96
C GLU A 43 12.14 -4.83 9.48
N ALA A 44 12.92 -4.05 10.23
CA ALA A 44 13.06 -4.22 11.67
C ALA A 44 13.01 -2.86 12.40
N PRO A 45 12.48 -2.83 13.64
CA PRO A 45 12.40 -1.62 14.44
C PRO A 45 13.78 -1.12 14.84
N LEU A 46 13.98 0.17 14.66
CA LEU A 46 15.16 0.85 15.17
C LEU A 46 15.18 0.81 16.71
N ALA A 47 16.34 0.41 17.27
CA ALA A 47 16.53 0.24 18.71
C ALA A 47 17.32 1.40 19.37
N HIS A 48 17.81 2.36 18.59
CA HIS A 48 18.72 3.40 19.07
C HIS A 48 17.98 4.59 19.72
N PRO A 49 18.30 4.99 20.97
CA PRO A 49 17.54 5.98 21.73
C PRO A 49 17.60 7.40 21.15
N MET A 50 18.64 7.71 20.38
CA MET A 50 18.81 9.02 19.74
C MET A 50 18.09 9.13 18.39
N CYS A 51 17.48 8.06 17.89
CA CYS A 51 16.71 8.09 16.66
C CYS A 51 15.25 7.68 16.91
N PRO A 52 14.51 8.38 17.78
CA PRO A 52 13.13 7.99 18.03
C PRO A 52 12.35 8.02 16.70
N PRO A 53 11.70 6.91 16.29
CA PRO A 53 10.88 6.91 15.09
C PRO A 53 9.71 7.89 15.25
N VAL A 54 9.20 8.41 14.13
CA VAL A 54 8.07 9.35 14.07
C VAL A 54 6.76 8.62 14.39
N GLU A 55 6.58 8.21 15.65
CA GLU A 55 5.55 7.28 16.15
C GLU A 55 5.48 5.93 15.37
N PRO A 56 5.12 4.82 16.03
CA PRO A 56 5.12 3.51 15.38
C PRO A 56 4.10 3.44 14.23
N LEU A 57 4.52 2.87 13.11
CA LEU A 57 3.66 2.51 11.98
C LEU A 57 3.14 1.08 12.13
N ALA A 58 2.02 0.79 11.48
CA ALA A 58 1.34 -0.49 11.59
C ALA A 58 1.84 -1.53 10.57
N SER A 59 2.18 -1.10 9.35
CA SER A 59 2.60 -1.97 8.25
C SER A 59 4.06 -2.38 8.32
N HIS A 60 4.93 -1.45 8.73
CA HIS A 60 6.39 -1.62 8.77
C HIS A 60 7.01 -0.86 9.92
N ALA A 61 8.23 -1.25 10.29
CA ALA A 61 9.06 -0.46 11.17
C ALA A 61 9.64 0.76 10.43
N MET A 62 10.29 1.66 11.17
CA MET A 62 11.09 2.75 10.61
C MET A 62 12.54 2.65 11.07
N ALA A 63 13.46 2.99 10.16
CA ALA A 63 14.89 3.08 10.43
C ALA A 63 15.53 4.20 9.58
N ALA A 64 16.82 4.46 9.78
CA ALA A 64 17.56 5.32 8.87
C ALA A 64 17.93 4.54 7.59
N ARG A 65 17.87 5.21 6.44
CA ARG A 65 18.32 4.69 5.14
C ARG A 65 19.04 5.81 4.39
N ARG A 66 19.85 5.46 3.38
CA ARG A 66 20.53 6.45 2.53
C ARG A 66 19.52 7.40 1.88
N LEU A 67 19.95 8.64 1.62
CA LEU A 67 19.13 9.60 0.87
C LEU A 67 18.78 9.09 -0.54
N ARG A 68 17.66 9.57 -1.07
CA ARG A 68 17.13 9.25 -2.41
C ARG A 68 17.79 10.24 -3.37
N CYS A 69 17.79 9.93 -4.66
CA CYS A 69 18.12 10.95 -5.65
C CYS A 69 17.24 12.19 -5.43
N GLY A 70 17.86 13.37 -5.39
CA GLY A 70 17.18 14.58 -4.96
C GLY A 70 18.15 15.68 -4.54
N TYR A 71 17.75 16.46 -3.54
CA TYR A 71 18.44 17.66 -3.12
C TYR A 71 18.48 17.76 -1.59
N LEU A 72 19.68 17.98 -1.07
CA LEU A 72 19.94 18.30 0.33
C LEU A 72 20.23 19.80 0.45
N TYR A 73 19.57 20.46 1.40
CA TYR A 73 19.83 21.85 1.74
C TYR A 73 20.43 21.93 3.13
N ALA A 74 21.51 22.70 3.26
CA ALA A 74 22.22 22.89 4.52
C ALA A 74 22.38 24.39 4.79
N TRP A 75 21.91 24.82 5.97
CA TRP A 75 22.21 26.13 6.53
C TRP A 75 23.14 25.93 7.72
N HIS A 76 24.30 26.59 7.70
CA HIS A 76 25.30 26.48 8.75
C HIS A 76 25.82 27.86 9.14
N HIS A 77 25.98 28.12 10.44
CA HIS A 77 26.35 29.43 10.98
C HIS A 77 25.42 30.54 10.42
N ASP A 78 25.99 31.60 9.84
CA ASP A 78 25.29 32.79 9.34
C ASP A 78 24.85 32.62 7.88
N GLY A 79 25.03 31.43 7.31
CA GLY A 79 24.72 31.11 5.93
C GLY A 79 25.87 31.42 4.96
N PRO A 80 25.59 31.50 3.65
CA PRO A 80 24.29 31.32 3.02
C PRO A 80 23.81 29.85 3.02
N LEU A 81 22.54 29.65 2.64
CA LEU A 81 22.01 28.31 2.34
C LEU A 81 22.83 27.66 1.22
N LYS A 82 23.29 26.43 1.45
CA LYS A 82 23.96 25.60 0.43
C LYS A 82 23.03 24.50 -0.05
N ARG A 83 23.13 24.16 -1.33
CA ARG A 83 22.40 23.04 -1.95
C ARG A 83 23.37 21.99 -2.46
N TYR A 84 23.03 20.75 -2.23
CA TYR A 84 23.74 19.58 -2.71
C TYR A 84 22.76 18.69 -3.47
N ALA A 85 23.09 18.29 -4.70
CA ALA A 85 22.37 17.22 -5.36
C ALA A 85 22.81 15.88 -4.77
N VAL A 86 21.85 15.01 -4.46
CA VAL A 86 22.09 13.60 -4.11
C VAL A 86 22.11 12.82 -5.42
N ALA A 87 23.29 12.34 -5.79
CA ALA A 87 23.52 11.64 -7.04
C ALA A 87 23.06 10.17 -7.00
N VAL A 88 23.06 9.50 -8.16
CA VAL A 88 22.65 8.07 -8.29
C VAL A 88 23.57 7.13 -7.52
N ASP A 89 24.86 7.44 -7.46
CA ASP A 89 25.82 6.75 -6.60
C ASP A 89 25.61 7.02 -5.09
N GLY A 90 24.64 7.90 -4.76
CA GLY A 90 24.25 8.40 -3.44
C GLY A 90 25.34 9.19 -2.73
N LEU A 91 26.21 9.84 -3.50
CA LEU A 91 27.10 10.90 -3.06
C LEU A 91 26.44 12.27 -3.25
N LEU A 92 26.96 13.28 -2.58
CA LEU A 92 26.53 14.67 -2.65
C LEU A 92 27.41 15.44 -3.63
N LEU A 93 26.80 16.30 -4.43
CA LEU A 93 27.47 17.26 -5.30
C LEU A 93 26.98 18.67 -4.98
N GLU A 94 27.86 19.56 -4.52
CA GLU A 94 27.50 20.96 -4.27
C GLU A 94 27.09 21.65 -5.58
N GLN A 95 25.97 22.35 -5.56
CA GLN A 95 25.41 23.06 -6.70
C GLN A 95 24.90 24.44 -6.27
N PRO A 96 24.95 25.45 -7.16
CA PRO A 96 24.35 26.75 -6.84
C PRO A 96 22.82 26.58 -6.71
N LEU A 97 22.17 27.46 -5.94
CA LEU A 97 20.73 27.33 -5.62
C LEU A 97 19.82 27.41 -6.87
N ASP A 98 20.30 28.04 -7.94
CA ASP A 98 19.59 28.25 -9.20
C ASP A 98 19.94 27.22 -10.29
N ALA A 99 20.82 26.25 -10.01
CA ALA A 99 21.14 25.21 -11.00
C ALA A 99 19.88 24.42 -11.39
N PRO A 100 19.80 23.95 -12.65
CA PRO A 100 18.61 23.31 -13.18
C PRO A 100 18.27 22.01 -12.46
N ALA A 101 16.98 21.67 -12.48
CA ALA A 101 16.52 20.35 -12.06
C ALA A 101 17.10 19.28 -13.00
N GLY A 102 17.61 18.18 -12.44
CA GLY A 102 18.23 17.12 -13.23
C GLY A 102 18.85 16.03 -12.36
N LEU A 103 18.86 14.82 -12.91
CA LEU A 103 19.52 13.67 -12.31
C LEU A 103 21.04 13.87 -12.39
N VAL A 104 21.73 13.65 -11.27
CA VAL A 104 23.19 13.72 -11.20
C VAL A 104 23.71 12.30 -11.09
N GLU A 105 24.54 11.88 -12.04
CA GLU A 105 25.06 10.50 -12.08
C GLU A 105 26.04 10.20 -10.96
N ALA A 106 26.97 11.13 -10.70
CA ALA A 106 28.03 10.96 -9.71
C ALA A 106 28.22 12.20 -8.85
N GLY A 107 28.39 12.00 -7.54
CA GLY A 107 28.75 13.04 -6.59
C GLY A 107 30.21 12.95 -6.15
N SER A 108 30.60 13.83 -5.23
CA SER A 108 31.97 13.90 -4.70
C SER A 108 32.07 13.78 -3.18
N LEU A 109 30.99 14.02 -2.44
CA LEU A 109 31.01 14.10 -0.98
C LEU A 109 30.11 13.02 -0.35
N ARG A 110 30.60 12.34 0.69
CA ARG A 110 29.79 11.38 1.47
C ARG A 110 29.12 11.98 2.72
N GLY A 111 29.58 13.15 3.12
CA GLY A 111 29.12 13.88 4.29
C GLY A 111 29.63 15.33 4.25
N LEU A 112 29.27 16.10 5.27
CA LEU A 112 29.60 17.51 5.39
C LEU A 112 30.44 17.72 6.65
N ALA A 113 31.61 18.34 6.53
CA ALA A 113 32.35 18.85 7.68
C ALA A 113 31.73 20.17 8.13
N LEU A 114 31.19 20.22 9.36
CA LEU A 114 30.49 21.38 9.91
C LEU A 114 31.12 21.80 11.24
N ASP A 115 31.25 23.11 11.49
CA ASP A 115 31.77 23.65 12.74
C ASP A 115 30.85 23.26 13.92
N LYS A 116 31.44 22.63 14.92
CA LYS A 116 30.67 22.10 16.06
C LYS A 116 30.12 23.17 17.00
N HIS A 117 30.64 24.39 16.92
CA HIS A 117 30.23 25.52 17.74
C HIS A 117 29.06 26.29 17.15
N GLU A 118 28.69 26.00 15.91
CA GLU A 118 27.65 26.71 15.18
C GLU A 118 26.38 25.87 15.00
N GLU A 119 25.27 26.56 14.75
CA GLU A 119 24.01 25.89 14.43
C GLU A 119 24.06 25.30 13.01
N ALA A 120 23.43 24.14 12.85
CA ALA A 120 23.23 23.53 11.54
C ALA A 120 21.76 23.12 11.36
N TRP A 121 21.23 23.39 10.18
CA TRP A 121 19.87 23.04 9.78
C TRP A 121 19.92 22.33 8.44
N LEU A 122 19.32 21.14 8.36
CA LEU A 122 19.33 20.32 7.15
C LEU A 122 17.90 19.94 6.75
N CYS A 123 17.60 19.91 5.45
CA CYS A 123 16.40 19.27 4.92
C CYS A 123 16.67 18.59 3.59
N PHE A 124 15.92 17.52 3.32
CA PHE A 124 15.96 16.77 2.08
C PHE A 124 14.67 17.00 1.30
N SER A 125 14.77 17.12 -0.02
CA SER A 125 13.63 17.12 -0.94
C SER A 125 14.03 16.45 -2.25
N GLU A 126 13.14 15.67 -2.84
CA GLU A 126 13.42 15.02 -4.14
C GLU A 126 13.40 16.00 -5.31
N HIS A 127 12.62 17.07 -5.19
CA HIS A 127 12.55 18.17 -6.13
C HIS A 127 13.22 19.41 -5.58
N PRO A 128 13.81 20.26 -6.45
CA PRO A 128 14.51 21.45 -5.99
C PRO A 128 13.52 22.47 -5.40
N ILE A 129 13.93 23.12 -4.31
CA ILE A 129 13.21 24.21 -3.66
C ILE A 129 13.38 25.46 -4.52
N GLY A 130 12.27 26.14 -4.83
CA GLY A 130 12.27 27.35 -5.64
C GLY A 130 13.09 28.49 -5.02
N PRO A 131 13.60 29.45 -5.82
CA PRO A 131 14.41 30.55 -5.31
C PRO A 131 13.72 31.41 -4.25
N ALA A 132 12.41 31.64 -4.39
CA ALA A 132 11.63 32.41 -3.43
C ALA A 132 11.56 31.71 -2.06
N GLN A 133 11.36 30.40 -2.06
CA GLN A 133 11.31 29.60 -0.83
C GLN A 133 12.71 29.40 -0.23
N CYS A 134 13.74 29.26 -1.05
CA CYS A 134 15.13 29.30 -0.59
C CYS A 134 15.46 30.62 0.13
N ALA A 135 14.96 31.76 -0.37
CA ALA A 135 15.13 33.05 0.30
C ALA A 135 14.41 33.12 1.65
N GLN A 136 13.22 32.50 1.77
CA GLN A 136 12.49 32.43 3.04
C GLN A 136 13.24 31.62 4.11
N LEU A 137 14.03 30.62 3.73
CA LEU A 137 14.93 29.90 4.64
C LEU A 137 16.04 30.78 5.22
N GLY A 138 16.18 32.03 4.78
CA GLY A 138 16.98 33.04 5.47
C GLY A 138 16.46 33.41 6.86
N ALA A 139 15.15 33.26 7.11
CA ALA A 139 14.53 33.48 8.41
C ALA A 139 14.64 32.23 9.30
N ARG A 140 15.07 32.42 10.55
CA ARG A 140 15.26 31.32 11.52
C ARG A 140 13.95 30.60 11.84
N GLU A 141 12.84 31.32 11.89
CA GLU A 141 11.50 30.81 12.17
C GLU A 141 11.04 29.85 11.07
N VAL A 142 11.32 30.17 9.81
CA VAL A 142 11.02 29.31 8.66
C VAL A 142 11.89 28.06 8.69
N ARG A 143 13.19 28.21 8.98
CA ARG A 143 14.09 27.04 9.17
C ARG A 143 13.59 26.11 10.27
N ALA A 144 13.12 26.65 11.39
CA ALA A 144 12.59 25.87 12.50
C ALA A 144 11.34 25.05 12.15
N GLN A 145 10.57 25.48 11.14
CA GLN A 145 9.37 24.78 10.68
C GLN A 145 9.68 23.68 9.66
N TYR A 146 10.64 23.92 8.74
CA TYR A 146 10.84 23.05 7.58
C TYR A 146 12.16 22.28 7.59
N MET A 147 13.19 22.76 8.30
CA MET A 147 14.50 22.12 8.39
C MET A 147 14.69 21.43 9.75
N ARG A 148 15.44 20.32 9.73
CA ARG A 148 15.86 19.61 10.92
C ARG A 148 17.01 20.35 11.57
N HIS A 149 16.83 20.78 12.82
CA HIS A 149 17.93 21.29 13.63
C HIS A 149 18.90 20.16 14.00
N ILE A 150 20.17 20.35 13.71
CA ILE A 150 21.27 19.45 14.10
C ILE A 150 22.06 20.15 15.21
N ASP A 151 21.89 19.68 16.44
CA ASP A 151 22.55 20.25 17.62
C ASP A 151 24.01 19.78 17.72
N LEU A 152 24.87 20.37 16.89
CA LEU A 152 26.29 20.03 16.80
C LEU A 152 27.04 20.27 18.11
N ARG A 153 26.64 21.29 18.89
CA ARG A 153 27.21 21.54 20.23
C ARG A 153 26.94 20.38 21.16
N ARG A 154 25.71 19.86 21.16
CA ARG A 154 25.38 18.67 21.94
C ARG A 154 26.15 17.46 21.45
N VAL A 155 26.26 17.23 20.14
CA VAL A 155 27.10 16.15 19.59
C VAL A 155 28.54 16.28 20.07
N ALA A 156 29.13 17.48 20.04
CA ALA A 156 30.50 17.71 20.53
C ALA A 156 30.69 17.35 22.00
N ASN A 157 29.66 17.61 22.82
CA ASN A 157 29.71 17.42 24.28
C ASN A 157 29.32 16.00 24.71
N THR A 158 28.39 15.35 24.02
CA THR A 158 27.78 14.07 24.42
C THR A 158 27.93 12.97 23.38
N LEU A 159 28.70 13.18 22.31
CA LEU A 159 28.95 12.25 21.19
C LEU A 159 27.71 11.87 20.36
N CYS A 160 26.54 12.34 20.75
CA CYS A 160 25.28 12.11 20.08
C CYS A 160 24.29 13.24 20.40
N ALA A 161 23.30 13.41 19.55
CA ALA A 161 22.16 14.29 19.77
C ALA A 161 20.89 13.64 19.18
N PRO A 162 19.68 14.11 19.51
CA PRO A 162 18.46 13.65 18.85
C PRO A 162 18.58 13.73 17.32
N HIS A 163 18.19 12.66 16.64
CA HIS A 163 18.35 12.43 15.20
C HIS A 163 19.81 12.37 14.70
N CYS A 164 20.79 12.36 15.61
CA CYS A 164 22.22 12.38 15.30
C CYS A 164 23.01 11.30 16.08
N PRO A 165 22.76 10.01 15.81
CA PRO A 165 23.55 8.93 16.39
C PRO A 165 24.94 8.87 15.74
N PRO A 166 25.95 8.34 16.43
CA PRO A 166 27.29 8.22 15.89
C PRO A 166 27.35 7.16 14.79
N LEU A 167 28.28 7.33 13.84
CA LEU A 167 28.47 6.39 12.72
C LEU A 167 28.86 4.96 13.19
N ALA A 168 29.42 4.85 14.41
CA ALA A 168 29.74 3.58 15.03
C ALA A 168 28.50 2.72 15.27
N ASP A 169 27.33 3.34 15.48
CA ASP A 169 26.06 2.66 15.76
C ASP A 169 25.26 2.33 14.48
N ALA A 170 25.92 2.31 13.32
CA ALA A 170 25.26 2.08 12.04
C ALA A 170 24.44 0.79 11.98
N GLU A 171 24.88 -0.31 12.60
CA GLU A 171 24.15 -1.59 12.66
C GLU A 171 22.86 -1.51 13.52
N GLN A 172 22.73 -0.49 14.38
CA GLN A 172 21.53 -0.25 15.19
C GLN A 172 20.57 0.77 14.56
N VAL A 173 21.05 1.52 13.55
CA VAL A 173 20.37 2.70 13.01
C VAL A 173 19.97 2.50 11.54
N MET A 174 20.86 1.94 10.71
CA MET A 174 20.63 1.75 9.29
C MET A 174 19.83 0.47 9.06
N GLY A 175 18.64 0.59 8.45
CA GLY A 175 17.73 -0.53 8.24
C GLY A 175 18.38 -1.71 7.50
N GLU A 176 19.20 -1.42 6.49
CA GLU A 176 19.87 -2.45 5.69
C GLU A 176 20.99 -3.19 6.46
N LEU A 177 21.50 -2.61 7.54
CA LEU A 177 22.63 -3.15 8.31
C LEU A 177 22.22 -3.78 9.63
N MET A 178 20.94 -3.74 9.98
CA MET A 178 20.46 -4.42 11.18
C MET A 178 20.80 -5.91 11.10
N PRO A 179 21.43 -6.52 12.12
CA PRO A 179 22.10 -7.81 11.99
C PRO A 179 21.24 -8.93 11.39
N ALA A 180 19.99 -9.04 11.83
CA ALA A 180 19.06 -10.04 11.33
C ALA A 180 18.65 -9.81 9.87
N VAL A 181 18.47 -8.55 9.48
CA VAL A 181 18.07 -8.15 8.11
C VAL A 181 19.24 -8.29 7.15
N TYR A 182 20.42 -7.80 7.56
CA TYR A 182 21.67 -7.93 6.80
C TYR A 182 22.00 -9.40 6.51
N SER A 183 21.96 -10.25 7.55
CA SER A 183 22.18 -11.69 7.39
C SER A 183 21.15 -12.35 6.48
N ALA A 184 19.87 -11.93 6.51
CA ALA A 184 18.85 -12.45 5.61
C ALA A 184 19.14 -12.08 4.15
N ALA A 185 19.46 -10.81 3.90
CA ALA A 185 19.75 -10.31 2.55
C ALA A 185 20.93 -11.07 1.92
N LEU A 186 22.02 -11.24 2.69
CA LEU A 186 23.18 -11.98 2.22
C LEU A 186 22.90 -13.47 1.96
N ALA A 187 22.05 -14.09 2.78
CA ALA A 187 21.67 -15.50 2.61
C ALA A 187 20.87 -15.71 1.31
N VAL A 188 19.87 -14.87 1.06
CA VAL A 188 19.04 -14.94 -0.17
C VAL A 188 19.87 -14.61 -1.42
N GLU A 189 20.72 -13.58 -1.37
CA GLU A 189 21.66 -13.28 -2.47
C GLU A 189 22.59 -14.46 -2.79
N PHE A 190 23.09 -15.15 -1.75
CA PHE A 190 23.93 -16.33 -1.95
C PHE A 190 23.15 -17.49 -2.57
N ALA A 191 21.92 -17.72 -2.11
CA ALA A 191 21.06 -18.78 -2.62
C ALA A 191 20.73 -18.60 -4.10
N ARG A 192 20.54 -17.35 -4.54
CA ARG A 192 20.28 -17.00 -5.95
C ARG A 192 21.54 -17.05 -6.81
N ASP A 193 22.60 -16.37 -6.39
CA ASP A 193 23.73 -16.05 -7.28
C ASP A 193 25.09 -16.62 -6.82
N GLY A 194 25.14 -17.43 -5.76
CA GLY A 194 26.40 -17.88 -5.14
C GLY A 194 27.35 -18.60 -6.09
N ALA A 195 26.83 -19.35 -7.07
CA ALA A 195 27.64 -20.02 -8.09
C ALA A 195 28.26 -19.04 -9.10
N GLU A 196 27.55 -17.97 -9.47
CA GLU A 196 28.06 -16.91 -10.33
C GLU A 196 29.10 -16.06 -9.60
N GLN A 197 28.81 -15.67 -8.36
CA GLN A 197 29.74 -14.91 -7.53
C GLN A 197 31.05 -15.66 -7.30
N ARG A 198 31.00 -16.99 -7.11
CA ARG A 198 32.20 -17.83 -7.02
C ARG A 198 33.01 -17.79 -8.32
N ARG A 199 32.35 -17.89 -9.47
CA ARG A 199 32.99 -17.81 -10.79
C ARG A 199 33.63 -16.45 -11.02
N ALA A 200 32.92 -15.36 -10.71
CA ALA A 200 33.44 -13.99 -10.80
C ALA A 200 34.67 -13.79 -9.90
N ALA A 201 34.62 -14.24 -8.64
CA ALA A 201 35.77 -14.15 -7.73
C ALA A 201 36.97 -14.98 -8.20
N ASN A 202 36.75 -16.13 -8.86
CA ASN A 202 37.83 -16.91 -9.44
C ASN A 202 38.43 -16.24 -10.68
N ALA A 203 37.61 -15.67 -11.56
CA ALA A 203 38.08 -14.93 -12.73
C ALA A 203 38.93 -13.71 -12.34
N MET A 204 38.57 -13.01 -11.25
CA MET A 204 39.41 -11.95 -10.67
C MET A 204 40.75 -12.50 -10.13
N GLY A 205 40.77 -13.73 -9.61
CA GLY A 205 42.00 -14.41 -9.21
C GLY A 205 42.90 -14.70 -10.41
N ASP A 206 42.32 -15.22 -11.50
CA ASP A 206 43.05 -15.47 -12.75
C ASP A 206 43.60 -14.15 -13.36
N GLU A 207 42.94 -13.02 -13.11
CA GLU A 207 43.43 -11.69 -13.51
C GLU A 207 44.60 -11.22 -12.65
N VAL A 208 44.57 -11.46 -11.34
CA VAL A 208 45.71 -11.21 -10.45
C VAL A 208 46.93 -12.04 -10.86
N ASP A 209 46.72 -13.30 -11.24
CA ASP A 209 47.79 -14.19 -11.72
C ASP A 209 48.40 -13.69 -13.04
N ARG A 210 47.58 -13.09 -13.91
CA ARG A 210 48.03 -12.50 -15.19
C ARG A 210 48.67 -11.12 -15.02
N GLN A 211 48.12 -10.29 -14.13
CA GLN A 211 48.51 -8.90 -13.89
C GLN A 211 48.37 -8.55 -12.40
N PRO A 212 49.43 -8.78 -11.59
CA PRO A 212 49.39 -8.55 -10.15
C PRO A 212 49.61 -7.06 -9.83
N THR A 213 48.60 -6.24 -10.12
CA THR A 213 48.54 -4.84 -9.68
C THR A 213 47.87 -4.75 -8.32
N ASP A 214 48.19 -3.72 -7.53
CA ASP A 214 47.56 -3.50 -6.22
C ASP A 214 46.03 -3.38 -6.33
N GLU A 215 45.54 -2.76 -7.40
CA GLU A 215 44.10 -2.64 -7.69
C GLU A 215 43.45 -4.02 -7.90
N ASN A 216 44.06 -4.88 -8.72
CA ASN A 216 43.53 -6.22 -8.99
C ASN A 216 43.55 -7.09 -7.74
N ILE A 217 44.62 -7.00 -6.95
CA ILE A 217 44.76 -7.72 -5.68
C ILE A 217 43.66 -7.29 -4.69
N GLN A 218 43.44 -5.98 -4.53
CA GLN A 218 42.39 -5.45 -3.66
C GLN A 218 40.99 -5.90 -4.11
N ARG A 219 40.69 -5.81 -5.41
CA ARG A 219 39.42 -6.27 -5.98
C ARG A 219 39.17 -7.75 -5.72
N TYR A 220 40.18 -8.60 -5.94
CA TYR A 220 40.08 -10.03 -5.68
C TYR A 220 39.85 -10.34 -4.19
N HIS A 221 40.61 -9.71 -3.29
CA HIS A 221 40.43 -9.89 -1.84
C HIS A 221 39.05 -9.44 -1.37
N ALA A 222 38.55 -8.29 -1.86
CA ALA A 222 37.21 -7.81 -1.56
C ALA A 222 36.14 -8.82 -2.03
N ALA A 223 36.25 -9.32 -3.27
CA ALA A 223 35.33 -10.32 -3.81
C ALA A 223 35.34 -11.63 -3.00
N LYS A 224 36.51 -12.13 -2.60
CA LYS A 224 36.63 -13.33 -1.74
C LYS A 224 36.05 -13.09 -0.34
N ARG A 225 36.26 -11.91 0.26
CA ARG A 225 35.67 -11.54 1.57
C ARG A 225 34.14 -11.58 1.48
N GLN A 226 33.56 -10.89 0.50
CA GLN A 226 32.11 -10.84 0.28
C GLN A 226 31.52 -12.24 0.02
N TYR A 227 32.16 -13.06 -0.82
CA TYR A 227 31.73 -14.43 -1.06
C TYR A 227 31.70 -15.28 0.22
N ARG A 228 32.74 -15.16 1.06
CA ARG A 228 32.80 -15.89 2.34
C ARG A 228 31.73 -15.43 3.32
N GLU A 229 31.50 -14.12 3.40
CA GLU A 229 30.48 -13.53 4.27
C GLU A 229 29.07 -14.00 3.87
N ARG A 230 28.73 -13.90 2.58
CA ARG A 230 27.46 -14.40 2.03
C ARG A 230 27.26 -15.90 2.24
N ARG A 231 28.30 -16.70 2.01
CA ARG A 231 28.26 -18.15 2.26
C ARG A 231 28.03 -18.45 3.75
N ALA A 232 28.68 -17.74 4.65
CA ALA A 232 28.50 -17.91 6.09
C ALA A 232 27.08 -17.52 6.51
N ALA A 233 26.53 -16.43 5.97
CA ALA A 233 25.14 -16.02 6.22
C ALA A 233 24.12 -17.06 5.74
N SER A 234 24.31 -17.63 4.54
CA SER A 234 23.47 -18.71 4.03
C SER A 234 23.58 -20.00 4.88
N GLN A 235 24.77 -20.33 5.38
CA GLN A 235 24.95 -21.47 6.28
C GLN A 235 24.30 -21.25 7.65
N ALA A 236 24.27 -20.00 8.14
CA ALA A 236 23.63 -19.64 9.39
C ALA A 236 22.09 -19.58 9.27
N ARG A 237 21.56 -19.50 8.04
CA ARG A 237 20.13 -19.41 7.73
C ARG A 237 19.70 -20.40 6.66
N PRO A 238 19.75 -21.71 6.95
CA PRO A 238 19.37 -22.76 5.99
C PRO A 238 17.87 -22.73 5.62
N GLU A 239 17.04 -22.03 6.39
CA GLU A 239 15.62 -21.81 6.10
C GLU A 239 15.37 -20.85 4.94
N LEU A 240 16.37 -20.07 4.52
CA LEU A 240 16.27 -19.14 3.39
C LEU A 240 16.87 -19.77 2.13
N ASP A 241 16.11 -19.72 1.05
CA ASP A 241 16.46 -20.27 -0.26
C ASP A 241 16.37 -19.22 -1.38
N ALA A 242 16.47 -19.65 -2.63
CA ALA A 242 16.43 -18.75 -3.79
C ALA A 242 15.05 -18.12 -4.00
N ASP A 243 13.99 -18.82 -3.62
CA ASP A 243 12.59 -18.41 -3.77
C ASP A 243 12.11 -17.49 -2.64
N SER A 244 12.86 -17.46 -1.54
CA SER A 244 12.64 -16.55 -0.42
C SER A 244 12.65 -15.09 -0.88
N ALA A 245 11.72 -14.30 -0.34
CA ALA A 245 11.62 -12.87 -0.65
C ALA A 245 12.88 -12.13 -0.17
N MET A 246 13.38 -11.20 -1.00
CA MET A 246 14.46 -10.31 -0.59
C MET A 246 13.96 -9.35 0.48
N PRO A 247 14.74 -9.09 1.55
CA PRO A 247 14.47 -7.97 2.43
C PRO A 247 14.32 -6.67 1.62
N GLY A 248 13.31 -5.89 1.97
CA GLY A 248 12.95 -4.64 1.32
C GLY A 248 12.32 -4.78 -0.06
N ALA A 249 11.87 -5.97 -0.47
CA ALA A 249 11.19 -6.15 -1.76
C ALA A 249 9.97 -5.22 -1.95
N TRP A 250 9.31 -4.84 -0.84
CA TRP A 250 8.17 -3.91 -0.80
C TRP A 250 8.56 -2.43 -0.95
N SER A 251 9.84 -2.07 -0.85
CA SER A 251 10.32 -0.69 -0.88
C SER A 251 10.40 -0.17 -2.32
N ALA A 252 10.01 1.08 -2.57
CA ALA A 252 10.17 1.70 -3.88
C ALA A 252 11.65 1.96 -4.23
N GLU A 253 12.50 2.08 -3.21
CA GLU A 253 13.96 2.11 -3.35
C GLU A 253 14.55 0.72 -3.18
N ARG A 254 15.52 0.34 -4.03
CA ARG A 254 16.20 -0.95 -3.92
C ARG A 254 16.84 -1.13 -2.53
N TRP A 255 16.66 -2.31 -1.94
CA TRP A 255 17.36 -2.71 -0.72
C TRP A 255 18.78 -3.17 -1.04
N ASP A 256 19.79 -2.40 -0.65
CA ASP A 256 21.19 -2.64 -1.00
C ASP A 256 22.09 -2.70 0.25
N ALA A 257 22.07 -3.85 0.93
CA ALA A 257 22.82 -4.06 2.16
C ALA A 257 24.34 -3.93 1.99
N ILE A 258 24.89 -4.46 0.88
CA ILE A 258 26.33 -4.43 0.63
C ILE A 258 26.78 -3.05 0.17
N GLY A 259 26.01 -2.41 -0.72
CA GLY A 259 26.31 -1.05 -1.13
C GLY A 259 26.27 -0.07 0.04
N VAL A 260 25.33 -0.20 0.97
CA VAL A 260 25.29 0.59 2.20
C VAL A 260 26.52 0.33 3.08
N LYS A 261 26.92 -0.95 3.27
CA LYS A 261 28.12 -1.29 4.05
C LYS A 261 29.39 -0.72 3.43
N ASN A 262 29.58 -0.90 2.12
CA ASN A 262 30.73 -0.37 1.40
C ASN A 262 30.74 1.17 1.44
N TRP A 263 29.57 1.80 1.26
CA TRP A 263 29.43 3.25 1.39
C TRP A 263 29.87 3.73 2.78
N LEU A 264 29.46 3.06 3.86
CA LEU A 264 29.91 3.40 5.22
C LEU A 264 31.41 3.21 5.45
N GLU A 265 32.01 2.15 4.90
CA GLU A 265 33.47 1.97 4.97
C GLU A 265 34.18 3.16 4.31
N GLN A 266 33.67 3.68 3.19
CA GLN A 266 34.21 4.89 2.54
C GLN A 266 33.90 6.17 3.31
N VAL A 267 32.70 6.32 3.89
CA VAL A 267 32.36 7.45 4.78
C VAL A 267 33.36 7.56 5.93
N ARG A 268 33.78 6.43 6.51
CA ARG A 268 34.77 6.39 7.60
C ARG A 268 36.16 6.85 7.14
N LEU A 269 36.53 6.58 5.89
CA LEU A 269 37.78 7.05 5.30
C LEU A 269 37.70 8.56 5.02
N ASP A 270 36.60 9.03 4.43
CA ASP A 270 36.37 10.45 4.08
C ASP A 270 36.23 11.34 5.32
N ALA A 271 35.74 10.80 6.44
CA ALA A 271 35.72 11.53 7.70
C ALA A 271 37.14 11.85 8.20
N GLU A 272 38.16 11.12 7.74
CA GLU A 272 39.56 11.24 8.15
C GLU A 272 39.71 11.22 9.68
N SER A 273 40.02 12.39 10.25
CA SER A 273 40.09 12.57 11.69
C SER A 273 38.78 13.08 12.27
N LEU A 274 37.83 13.60 11.52
CA LEU A 274 36.60 14.16 12.07
C LEU A 274 35.72 13.09 12.73
N TYR A 275 35.00 13.47 13.78
CA TYR A 275 34.02 12.58 14.40
C TYR A 275 32.77 12.45 13.52
N PRO A 276 32.45 11.24 13.02
CA PRO A 276 31.33 11.08 12.11
C PRO A 276 30.03 10.75 12.84
N VAL A 277 28.97 11.50 12.53
CA VAL A 277 27.60 11.27 13.01
C VAL A 277 26.62 11.26 11.86
N PHE A 278 25.53 10.51 12.01
CA PHE A 278 24.40 10.62 11.09
C PHE A 278 23.62 11.91 11.34
N ALA A 279 22.92 12.40 10.33
CA ALA A 279 21.83 13.36 10.47
C ALA A 279 20.58 12.75 9.83
N CYS A 280 19.66 12.26 10.65
CA CYS A 280 18.42 11.63 10.20
C CYS A 280 17.36 12.68 9.85
N LEU A 281 17.09 12.81 8.56
CA LEU A 281 16.14 13.75 7.96
C LEU A 281 14.80 13.08 7.70
N ASP A 282 13.75 13.88 7.54
CA ASP A 282 12.42 13.37 7.22
C ASP A 282 12.25 13.19 5.71
N ASP A 283 11.50 12.17 5.32
CA ASP A 283 11.16 11.83 3.93
C ASP A 283 9.71 11.34 3.85
N GLU A 284 8.75 12.18 4.28
CA GLU A 284 7.35 11.79 4.41
C GLU A 284 6.71 11.39 3.07
N PHE A 285 7.08 12.04 1.97
CA PHE A 285 6.63 11.64 0.63
C PHE A 285 7.29 10.35 0.12
N GLY A 286 8.57 10.11 0.45
CA GLY A 286 9.20 8.82 0.18
C GLY A 286 8.56 7.67 0.94
N VAL A 287 8.13 7.88 2.20
CA VAL A 287 7.37 6.89 2.96
C VAL A 287 6.02 6.59 2.29
N LEU A 288 5.28 7.63 1.87
CA LEU A 288 4.01 7.45 1.16
C LEU A 288 4.21 6.69 -0.16
N ARG A 289 5.31 6.93 -0.87
CA ARG A 289 5.67 6.19 -2.07
C ARG A 289 5.97 4.71 -1.80
N ASP A 290 6.70 4.40 -0.73
CA ASP A 290 6.97 3.00 -0.35
C ASP A 290 5.66 2.26 -0.02
N ILE A 291 4.73 2.89 0.69
CA ILE A 291 3.40 2.32 0.99
C ILE A 291 2.61 2.04 -0.30
N ASN A 292 2.62 2.97 -1.24
CA ASN A 292 1.93 2.79 -2.52
C ASN A 292 2.59 1.72 -3.39
N HIS A 293 3.92 1.67 -3.41
CA HIS A 293 4.67 0.65 -4.14
C HIS A 293 4.34 -0.76 -3.62
N GLU A 294 4.33 -0.94 -2.29
CA GLU A 294 3.96 -2.22 -1.71
C GLU A 294 2.51 -2.58 -2.01
N GLN A 295 1.56 -1.65 -1.85
CA GLN A 295 0.15 -1.94 -2.13
C GLN A 295 -0.03 -2.41 -3.58
N ALA A 296 0.66 -1.80 -4.53
CA ALA A 296 0.65 -2.23 -5.93
C ALA A 296 1.22 -3.64 -6.11
N GLN A 297 2.32 -3.98 -5.43
CA GLN A 297 2.88 -5.34 -5.47
C GLN A 297 1.96 -6.37 -4.85
N VAL A 298 1.37 -6.08 -3.69
CA VAL A 298 0.40 -6.96 -3.00
C VAL A 298 -0.80 -7.23 -3.89
N GLN A 299 -1.29 -6.20 -4.58
CA GLN A 299 -2.40 -6.34 -5.52
C GLN A 299 -2.00 -7.16 -6.76
N ALA A 300 -0.83 -6.91 -7.36
CA ALA A 300 -0.35 -7.68 -8.50
C ALA A 300 -0.14 -9.16 -8.14
N ALA A 301 0.40 -9.45 -6.95
CA ALA A 301 0.54 -10.81 -6.45
C ALA A 301 -0.83 -11.48 -6.22
N HIS A 302 -1.82 -10.73 -5.74
CA HIS A 302 -3.18 -11.22 -5.60
C HIS A 302 -3.82 -11.57 -6.95
N GLU A 303 -3.67 -10.69 -7.94
CA GLU A 303 -4.16 -10.89 -9.32
C GLU A 303 -3.52 -12.14 -9.94
N GLN A 304 -2.19 -12.29 -9.83
CA GLN A 304 -1.50 -13.49 -10.29
C GLN A 304 -2.02 -14.75 -9.60
N TRP A 305 -2.19 -14.71 -8.27
CA TRP A 305 -2.72 -15.85 -7.52
C TRP A 305 -4.13 -16.23 -7.96
N LEU A 306 -4.99 -15.25 -8.24
CA LEU A 306 -6.34 -15.49 -8.77
C LEU A 306 -6.30 -16.10 -10.17
N GLN A 307 -5.37 -15.69 -11.03
CA GLN A 307 -5.20 -16.30 -12.35
C GLN A 307 -4.75 -17.77 -12.23
N ASP A 308 -3.76 -18.05 -11.39
CA ASP A 308 -3.22 -19.39 -11.17
C ASP A 308 -4.25 -20.35 -10.54
N HIS A 309 -5.16 -19.81 -9.72
CA HIS A 309 -6.12 -20.61 -8.95
C HIS A 309 -7.57 -20.41 -9.40
N GLY A 310 -7.82 -19.63 -10.46
CA GLY A 310 -9.16 -19.24 -10.89
C GLY A 310 -10.04 -20.44 -11.23
N LEU A 311 -9.47 -21.44 -11.92
CA LEU A 311 -10.18 -22.68 -12.23
C LEU A 311 -10.53 -23.47 -10.96
N ARG A 312 -9.63 -23.53 -9.98
CA ARG A 312 -9.88 -24.23 -8.69
C ARG A 312 -10.97 -23.52 -7.89
N LEU A 313 -10.95 -22.19 -7.85
CA LEU A 313 -11.97 -21.38 -7.16
C LEU A 313 -13.34 -21.52 -7.83
N GLN A 314 -13.41 -21.40 -9.15
CA GLN A 314 -14.67 -21.41 -9.90
C GLN A 314 -15.25 -22.82 -10.00
N VAL A 315 -14.48 -23.78 -10.51
CA VAL A 315 -14.93 -25.16 -10.71
C VAL A 315 -15.11 -25.85 -9.37
N GLY A 316 -14.15 -25.71 -8.44
CA GLY A 316 -14.27 -26.31 -7.12
C GLY A 316 -15.42 -25.71 -6.32
N GLY A 317 -15.60 -24.38 -6.38
CA GLY A 317 -16.75 -23.72 -5.78
C GLY A 317 -18.08 -24.17 -6.37
N PHE A 318 -18.15 -24.37 -7.69
CA PHE A 318 -19.32 -24.89 -8.38
C PHE A 318 -19.64 -26.33 -7.98
N VAL A 319 -18.66 -27.24 -8.05
CA VAL A 319 -18.82 -28.65 -7.63
C VAL A 319 -19.28 -28.72 -6.18
N ARG A 320 -18.66 -27.96 -5.26
CA ARG A 320 -19.09 -27.90 -3.86
C ARG A 320 -20.52 -27.37 -3.73
N SER A 321 -20.89 -26.33 -4.47
CA SER A 321 -22.27 -25.81 -4.45
C SER A 321 -23.31 -26.82 -4.95
N LEU A 322 -22.96 -27.72 -5.87
CA LEU A 322 -23.90 -28.76 -6.34
C LEU A 322 -24.13 -29.87 -5.30
N LEU A 323 -23.10 -30.18 -4.51
CA LEU A 323 -23.07 -31.34 -3.62
C LEU A 323 -23.40 -30.99 -2.16
N GLU A 324 -23.00 -29.82 -1.68
CA GLU A 324 -23.08 -29.45 -0.27
C GLU A 324 -24.11 -28.35 -0.01
N GLU A 325 -24.73 -28.42 1.17
CA GLU A 325 -25.60 -27.35 1.67
C GLU A 325 -24.75 -26.15 2.11
N SER A 326 -24.90 -25.02 1.43
CA SER A 326 -24.22 -23.76 1.73
C SER A 326 -25.18 -22.75 2.34
N ALA A 327 -24.87 -22.31 3.56
CA ALA A 327 -25.64 -21.29 4.26
C ALA A 327 -25.68 -19.94 3.50
N SER A 328 -24.58 -19.56 2.87
CA SER A 328 -24.50 -18.34 2.05
C SER A 328 -25.32 -18.45 0.77
N GLU A 329 -25.35 -19.64 0.13
CA GLU A 329 -26.16 -19.87 -1.06
C GLU A 329 -27.65 -19.79 -0.73
N LEU A 330 -28.08 -20.47 0.34
CA LEU A 330 -29.46 -20.44 0.79
C LEU A 330 -29.93 -19.03 1.17
N ALA A 331 -29.11 -18.30 1.95
CA ALA A 331 -29.39 -16.91 2.31
C ALA A 331 -29.51 -16.02 1.05
N GLY A 332 -28.65 -16.24 0.05
CA GLY A 332 -28.69 -15.55 -1.23
C GLY A 332 -29.94 -15.86 -2.06
N ILE A 333 -30.35 -17.13 -2.14
CA ILE A 333 -31.57 -17.57 -2.84
C ILE A 333 -32.80 -16.86 -2.24
N ILE A 334 -32.94 -16.87 -0.92
CA ILE A 334 -34.07 -16.25 -0.23
C ILE A 334 -34.04 -14.73 -0.39
N THR A 335 -32.89 -14.10 -0.18
CA THR A 335 -32.70 -12.64 -0.37
C THR A 335 -33.04 -12.23 -1.81
N TYR A 336 -32.67 -13.03 -2.80
CA TYR A 336 -32.98 -12.76 -4.20
C TYR A 336 -34.47 -12.93 -4.51
N ARG A 337 -35.08 -14.04 -4.05
CA ARG A 337 -36.48 -14.39 -4.32
C ARG A 337 -37.45 -13.40 -3.67
N TYR A 338 -37.07 -12.85 -2.51
CA TYR A 338 -37.90 -11.95 -1.71
C TYR A 338 -37.32 -10.53 -1.62
N ARG A 339 -36.51 -10.11 -2.60
CA ARG A 339 -35.88 -8.77 -2.64
C ARG A 339 -36.89 -7.61 -2.58
N GLU A 340 -38.10 -7.82 -3.07
CA GLU A 340 -39.18 -6.81 -3.09
C GLU A 340 -39.84 -6.65 -1.71
N GLN A 341 -39.55 -7.55 -0.78
CA GLN A 341 -40.05 -7.55 0.60
C GLN A 341 -38.96 -7.14 1.60
N ASP A 342 -37.85 -6.60 1.11
CA ASP A 342 -36.70 -6.08 1.87
C ASP A 342 -36.07 -7.09 2.86
N ILE A 343 -36.07 -8.38 2.48
CA ILE A 343 -35.43 -9.43 3.27
C ILE A 343 -33.96 -9.54 2.86
N GLN A 344 -33.07 -9.23 3.78
CA GLN A 344 -31.63 -9.50 3.64
C GLN A 344 -31.18 -10.49 4.69
N LEU A 345 -30.85 -11.71 4.25
CA LEU A 345 -30.33 -12.74 5.12
C LEU A 345 -28.80 -12.74 5.12
N THR A 346 -28.23 -12.81 6.31
CA THR A 346 -26.80 -13.02 6.53
C THR A 346 -26.44 -14.51 6.45
N ARG A 347 -25.16 -14.82 6.28
CA ARG A 347 -24.64 -16.20 6.34
C ARG A 347 -25.05 -16.91 7.64
N ALA A 348 -24.93 -16.24 8.80
CA ALA A 348 -25.28 -16.80 10.10
C ALA A 348 -26.77 -17.15 10.22
N GLN A 349 -27.65 -16.33 9.63
CA GLN A 349 -29.08 -16.63 9.54
C GLN A 349 -29.35 -17.81 8.59
N GLY A 350 -28.61 -17.93 7.49
CA GLY A 350 -28.62 -19.10 6.62
C GLY A 350 -28.18 -20.39 7.34
N GLU A 351 -27.14 -20.34 8.17
CA GLU A 351 -26.69 -21.47 9.00
C GLU A 351 -27.77 -21.88 10.00
N THR A 352 -28.44 -20.89 10.61
CA THR A 352 -29.56 -21.11 11.52
C THR A 352 -30.75 -21.79 10.83
N LEU A 353 -31.08 -21.37 9.60
CA LEU A 353 -32.11 -22.00 8.77
C LEU A 353 -31.79 -23.47 8.47
N LEU A 354 -30.58 -23.75 7.99
CA LEU A 354 -30.16 -25.13 7.67
C LEU A 354 -30.15 -26.02 8.91
N LYS A 355 -29.61 -25.54 10.03
CA LYS A 355 -29.59 -26.29 11.29
C LYS A 355 -30.99 -26.63 11.78
N ALA A 356 -31.89 -25.64 11.85
CA ALA A 356 -33.26 -25.85 12.28
C ALA A 356 -34.01 -26.83 11.36
N HIS A 357 -33.78 -26.78 10.05
CA HIS A 357 -34.45 -27.70 9.13
C HIS A 357 -33.87 -29.13 9.17
N ARG A 358 -32.57 -29.32 9.46
CA ARG A 358 -32.01 -30.66 9.72
C ARG A 358 -32.64 -31.30 10.94
N GLU A 359 -32.72 -30.53 12.04
CA GLU A 359 -33.39 -30.97 13.26
C GLU A 359 -34.90 -31.22 13.03
N LEU A 360 -35.56 -30.40 12.20
CA LEU A 360 -36.96 -30.60 11.83
C LEU A 360 -37.21 -31.89 11.04
N ASP A 361 -36.32 -32.25 10.10
CA ASP A 361 -36.43 -33.51 9.35
C ASP A 361 -36.38 -34.73 10.27
N ASP A 362 -35.48 -34.72 11.26
CA ASP A 362 -35.38 -35.80 12.24
C ASP A 362 -36.64 -35.90 13.10
N LEU A 363 -37.21 -34.75 13.50
CA LEU A 363 -38.50 -34.70 14.21
C LEU A 363 -39.67 -35.16 13.32
N LEU A 364 -39.65 -34.92 12.00
CA LEU A 364 -40.66 -35.40 11.05
C LEU A 364 -40.54 -36.92 10.81
N ARG A 365 -39.33 -37.47 10.81
CA ARG A 365 -39.10 -38.93 10.81
C ARG A 365 -39.61 -39.58 12.10
N GLU A 366 -39.39 -38.93 13.25
CA GLU A 366 -39.91 -39.39 14.55
C GLU A 366 -41.47 -39.36 14.54
N GLU A 367 -42.08 -38.32 13.98
CA GLU A 367 -43.53 -38.21 13.84
C GLU A 367 -44.14 -39.33 12.98
N THR A 368 -43.53 -39.59 11.82
CA THR A 368 -43.98 -40.66 10.91
C THR A 368 -43.82 -42.04 11.55
N PHE A 369 -42.74 -42.26 12.29
CA PHE A 369 -42.54 -43.49 13.08
C PHE A 369 -43.63 -43.66 14.15
N ILE A 370 -43.93 -42.62 14.94
CA ILE A 370 -44.98 -42.66 15.98
C ILE A 370 -46.36 -42.94 15.36
N ASN A 371 -46.66 -42.30 14.23
CA ASN A 371 -47.92 -42.47 13.50
C ASN A 371 -48.10 -43.87 12.91
N HIS A 372 -47.03 -44.51 12.43
CA HIS A 372 -47.10 -45.82 11.80
C HIS A 372 -46.89 -47.00 12.76
N HIS A 373 -46.00 -46.89 13.75
CA HIS A 373 -45.61 -47.99 14.64
C HIS A 373 -46.26 -47.90 16.02
N THR A 374 -46.11 -46.78 16.72
CA THR A 374 -46.63 -46.61 18.09
C THR A 374 -48.16 -46.65 18.13
N ARG A 375 -48.80 -46.03 17.14
CA ARG A 375 -50.26 -46.05 16.99
C ARG A 375 -50.84 -47.45 16.79
N ARG A 376 -50.08 -48.34 16.14
CA ARG A 376 -50.46 -49.75 15.92
C ARG A 376 -50.18 -50.65 17.13
N GLN A 377 -49.16 -50.37 17.92
CA GLN A 377 -48.71 -51.25 19.03
C GLN A 377 -49.27 -50.87 20.42
N TYR A 378 -49.45 -49.58 20.73
CA TYR A 378 -49.72 -49.11 22.11
C TYR A 378 -51.00 -48.28 22.27
N GLY A 379 -51.78 -48.10 21.20
CA GLY A 379 -53.09 -47.43 21.22
C GLY A 379 -53.06 -45.90 21.10
N ASP A 380 -54.19 -45.34 20.67
CA ASP A 380 -54.36 -43.94 20.23
C ASP A 380 -54.00 -42.89 21.31
N LYS A 381 -54.17 -43.21 22.60
CA LYS A 381 -53.95 -42.26 23.70
C LYS A 381 -52.47 -41.97 23.97
N ARG A 382 -51.60 -42.98 23.89
CA ARG A 382 -50.15 -42.83 24.08
C ARG A 382 -49.51 -42.13 22.88
N ALA A 383 -49.91 -42.50 21.67
CA ALA A 383 -49.46 -41.84 20.44
C ALA A 383 -49.82 -40.33 20.44
N ARG A 384 -51.02 -39.94 20.91
CA ARG A 384 -51.41 -38.52 21.01
C ARG A 384 -50.55 -37.71 21.98
N ALA A 385 -50.16 -38.29 23.12
CA ALA A 385 -49.29 -37.62 24.09
C ALA A 385 -47.88 -37.39 23.52
N GLU A 386 -47.33 -38.40 22.84
CA GLU A 386 -46.03 -38.30 22.18
C GLU A 386 -46.05 -37.30 21.00
N LEU A 387 -47.12 -37.27 20.19
CA LEU A 387 -47.30 -36.28 19.13
C LEU A 387 -47.41 -34.85 19.66
N TYR A 388 -48.07 -34.63 20.80
CA TYR A 388 -48.14 -33.31 21.44
C TYR A 388 -46.77 -32.82 21.94
N ALA A 389 -46.00 -33.71 22.58
CA ALA A 389 -44.62 -33.39 22.98
C ALA A 389 -43.73 -33.09 21.77
N LEU A 390 -43.91 -33.82 20.67
CA LEU A 390 -43.18 -33.60 19.42
C LEU A 390 -43.53 -32.27 18.76
N ALA A 391 -44.81 -31.86 18.78
CA ALA A 391 -45.25 -30.55 18.29
C ALA A 391 -44.54 -29.40 19.04
N ASN A 392 -44.37 -29.51 20.36
CA ASN A 392 -43.63 -28.54 21.16
C ASN A 392 -42.13 -28.51 20.81
N ARG A 393 -41.52 -29.68 20.56
CA ARG A 393 -40.12 -29.77 20.11
C ARG A 393 -39.92 -29.11 18.74
N LYS A 394 -40.82 -29.35 17.79
CA LYS A 394 -40.82 -28.68 16.47
C LYS A 394 -40.95 -27.16 16.58
N ALA A 395 -41.88 -26.68 17.43
CA ALA A 395 -42.05 -25.25 17.66
C ALA A 395 -40.81 -24.59 18.28
N THR A 396 -40.11 -25.30 19.17
CA THR A 396 -38.86 -24.84 19.80
C THR A 396 -37.72 -24.79 18.77
N CYS A 397 -37.59 -25.81 17.93
CA CYS A 397 -36.60 -25.89 16.86
C CYS A 397 -36.71 -24.74 15.85
N LEU A 398 -37.94 -24.35 15.48
CA LEU A 398 -38.19 -23.24 14.54
C LEU A 398 -38.17 -21.85 15.19
N HIS A 399 -38.09 -21.74 16.52
CA HIS A 399 -38.11 -20.46 17.22
C HIS A 399 -36.96 -19.50 16.80
N PRO A 400 -35.70 -19.95 16.65
CA PRO A 400 -34.61 -19.10 16.18
C PRO A 400 -34.84 -18.56 14.77
N VAL A 401 -35.46 -19.35 13.88
CA VAL A 401 -35.80 -18.93 12.51
C VAL A 401 -36.91 -17.87 12.52
N ARG A 402 -37.92 -18.07 13.39
CA ARG A 402 -39.05 -17.13 13.51
C ARG A 402 -38.64 -15.75 14.03
N ALA A 403 -37.48 -15.62 14.66
CA ALA A 403 -36.96 -14.36 15.17
C ALA A 403 -36.55 -13.36 14.07
N PHE A 404 -36.23 -13.84 12.86
CA PHE A 404 -35.76 -12.99 11.76
C PHE A 404 -36.51 -13.18 10.44
N ILE A 405 -37.46 -14.11 10.36
CA ILE A 405 -38.34 -14.27 9.20
C ILE A 405 -39.71 -13.61 9.47
N PRO A 406 -40.29 -12.87 8.51
CA PRO A 406 -41.64 -12.33 8.65
C PRO A 406 -42.71 -13.43 8.76
N PRO A 407 -43.74 -13.28 9.62
CA PRO A 407 -44.77 -14.30 9.80
C PRO A 407 -45.52 -14.72 8.54
N ALA A 408 -45.70 -13.78 7.59
CA ALA A 408 -46.36 -14.04 6.32
C ALA A 408 -45.60 -15.04 5.43
N LEU A 409 -44.30 -15.23 5.66
CA LEU A 409 -43.40 -16.00 4.78
C LEU A 409 -42.87 -17.28 5.41
N TYR A 410 -43.28 -17.61 6.64
CA TYR A 410 -42.78 -18.81 7.35
C TYR A 410 -42.91 -20.08 6.52
N ASN A 411 -44.11 -20.35 5.98
CA ASN A 411 -44.36 -21.57 5.23
C ASN A 411 -43.67 -21.58 3.86
N GLU A 412 -43.57 -20.42 3.21
CA GLU A 412 -42.93 -20.32 1.90
C GLU A 412 -41.42 -20.51 2.01
N ILE A 413 -40.77 -19.84 2.96
CA ILE A 413 -39.33 -19.98 3.18
C ILE A 413 -38.99 -21.39 3.65
N GLU A 414 -39.81 -22.01 4.50
CA GLU A 414 -39.66 -23.42 4.85
C GLU A 414 -39.70 -24.34 3.62
N ALA A 415 -40.62 -24.09 2.67
CA ALA A 415 -40.68 -24.83 1.41
C ALA A 415 -39.41 -24.62 0.56
N VAL A 416 -38.93 -23.39 0.43
CA VAL A 416 -37.69 -23.09 -0.32
C VAL A 416 -36.47 -23.80 0.29
N VAL A 417 -36.33 -23.79 1.62
CA VAL A 417 -35.23 -24.48 2.31
C VAL A 417 -35.32 -25.99 2.08
N ARG A 418 -36.52 -26.55 2.12
CA ARG A 418 -36.75 -27.99 1.89
C ARG A 418 -36.45 -28.38 0.44
N GLU A 419 -36.88 -27.59 -0.54
CA GLU A 419 -36.56 -27.79 -1.96
C GLU A 419 -35.06 -27.75 -2.19
N TYR A 420 -34.38 -26.72 -1.67
CA TYR A 420 -32.93 -26.57 -1.77
C TYR A 420 -32.18 -27.80 -1.23
N ARG A 421 -32.55 -28.28 -0.04
CA ARG A 421 -31.90 -29.44 0.58
C ARG A 421 -32.22 -30.75 -0.16
N ALA A 422 -33.46 -30.90 -0.62
CA ALA A 422 -33.86 -32.05 -1.43
C ALA A 422 -33.07 -32.12 -2.75
N GLU A 423 -32.84 -30.97 -3.40
CA GLU A 423 -32.01 -30.86 -4.59
C GLU A 423 -30.57 -31.34 -4.34
N LYS A 424 -29.94 -30.94 -3.22
CA LYS A 424 -28.57 -31.40 -2.89
C LYS A 424 -28.51 -32.91 -2.65
N VAL A 425 -29.51 -33.47 -1.94
CA VAL A 425 -29.63 -34.92 -1.71
C VAL A 425 -29.89 -35.66 -3.03
N GLU A 426 -30.68 -35.08 -3.93
CA GLU A 426 -30.95 -35.64 -5.26
C GLU A 426 -29.69 -35.61 -6.13
N ASN A 427 -28.90 -34.53 -6.09
CA ASN A 427 -27.63 -34.44 -6.81
C ASN A 427 -26.64 -35.51 -6.35
N LEU A 428 -26.56 -35.77 -5.04
CA LEU A 428 -25.74 -36.86 -4.49
C LEU A 428 -26.21 -38.26 -4.96
N ASN A 429 -27.54 -38.46 -5.07
CA ASN A 429 -28.13 -39.78 -5.34
C ASN A 429 -28.38 -40.11 -6.82
N LYS A 430 -28.75 -39.13 -7.66
CA LYS A 430 -29.07 -39.32 -9.10
C LYS A 430 -27.90 -39.02 -10.03
N TRP A 431 -27.01 -38.10 -9.66
CA TRP A 431 -25.86 -37.67 -10.50
C TRP A 431 -24.54 -38.29 -10.03
N ASN A 432 -24.60 -39.55 -9.59
CA ASN A 432 -23.45 -40.38 -9.21
C ASN A 432 -22.39 -39.64 -8.37
N GLY A 433 -22.74 -39.27 -7.13
CA GLY A 433 -21.74 -38.85 -6.13
C GLY A 433 -20.47 -39.75 -6.07
N PRO A 434 -20.57 -41.08 -6.27
CA PRO A 434 -19.41 -41.96 -6.42
C PRO A 434 -18.56 -41.70 -7.68
N GLN A 435 -19.18 -41.39 -8.83
CA GLN A 435 -18.44 -41.09 -10.07
C GLN A 435 -17.76 -39.72 -10.01
N VAL A 436 -18.35 -38.72 -9.33
CA VAL A 436 -17.67 -37.44 -9.11
C VAL A 436 -16.39 -37.64 -8.29
N ALA A 437 -16.44 -38.51 -7.27
CA ALA A 437 -15.26 -38.89 -6.50
C ALA A 437 -14.23 -39.70 -7.32
N ASP A 438 -14.65 -40.39 -8.38
CA ASP A 438 -13.75 -41.10 -9.30
C ASP A 438 -12.95 -40.13 -10.21
N TYR A 439 -13.47 -38.93 -10.48
CA TYR A 439 -12.83 -37.92 -11.33
C TYR A 439 -12.22 -36.74 -10.57
N ILE A 440 -12.67 -36.50 -9.33
CA ILE A 440 -12.28 -35.34 -8.51
C ILE A 440 -12.00 -35.81 -7.09
N ASP A 441 -10.82 -35.45 -6.57
CA ASP A 441 -10.50 -35.59 -5.15
C ASP A 441 -11.27 -34.55 -4.32
N LEU A 442 -12.51 -34.90 -3.97
CA LEU A 442 -13.42 -34.05 -3.19
C LEU A 442 -12.83 -33.66 -1.82
N PRO A 443 -12.21 -34.57 -1.04
CA PRO A 443 -11.53 -34.19 0.20
C PRO A 443 -10.43 -33.13 -0.01
N ALA A 444 -9.57 -33.29 -1.01
CA ALA A 444 -8.50 -32.32 -1.28
C ALA A 444 -9.06 -30.97 -1.76
N MET A 445 -10.08 -30.99 -2.63
CA MET A 445 -10.77 -29.79 -3.11
C MET A 445 -11.41 -29.01 -1.95
N ASN A 446 -12.15 -29.71 -1.09
CA ASN A 446 -12.81 -29.09 0.06
C ASN A 446 -11.80 -28.53 1.06
N ALA A 447 -10.75 -29.30 1.39
CA ALA A 447 -9.67 -28.81 2.26
C ALA A 447 -9.02 -27.54 1.70
N TRP A 448 -8.78 -27.48 0.39
CA TRP A 448 -8.21 -26.30 -0.27
C TRP A 448 -9.17 -25.08 -0.22
N LEU A 449 -10.46 -25.29 -0.47
CA LEU A 449 -11.49 -24.23 -0.42
C LEU A 449 -11.84 -23.74 0.99
N GLU A 450 -11.57 -24.54 2.01
CA GLU A 450 -11.82 -24.21 3.42
C GLU A 450 -10.60 -23.64 4.13
N GLN A 451 -9.40 -24.01 3.71
CA GLN A 451 -8.16 -23.64 4.40
C GLN A 451 -7.30 -22.72 3.53
N THR A 452 -6.86 -23.19 2.37
CA THR A 452 -5.88 -22.47 1.54
C THR A 452 -6.43 -21.19 0.95
N ALA A 453 -7.59 -21.24 0.29
CA ALA A 453 -8.18 -20.05 -0.31
C ALA A 453 -8.57 -19.00 0.75
N PRO A 454 -9.30 -19.34 1.84
CA PRO A 454 -9.61 -18.37 2.89
C PRO A 454 -8.38 -17.79 3.57
N ALA A 455 -7.33 -18.59 3.81
CA ALA A 455 -6.08 -18.09 4.39
C ALA A 455 -5.41 -17.01 3.51
N HIS A 456 -5.39 -17.20 2.19
CA HIS A 456 -4.85 -16.19 1.27
C HIS A 456 -5.64 -14.88 1.32
N PHE A 457 -6.98 -14.95 1.24
CA PHE A 457 -7.82 -13.75 1.32
C PHE A 457 -7.69 -13.02 2.66
N GLU A 458 -7.53 -13.76 3.76
CA GLU A 458 -7.33 -13.18 5.08
C GLU A 458 -5.95 -12.51 5.20
N GLN A 459 -4.90 -13.14 4.69
CA GLN A 459 -3.55 -12.53 4.62
C GLN A 459 -3.58 -11.23 3.82
N LEU A 460 -4.24 -11.22 2.66
CA LEU A 460 -4.42 -10.03 1.84
C LEU A 460 -5.15 -8.94 2.61
N ARG A 461 -6.30 -9.27 3.23
CA ARG A 461 -7.12 -8.32 3.99
C ARG A 461 -6.32 -7.66 5.10
N VAL A 462 -5.62 -8.47 5.91
CA VAL A 462 -4.78 -7.97 7.01
C VAL A 462 -3.69 -7.06 6.47
N ARG A 463 -3.00 -7.44 5.38
CA ARG A 463 -1.93 -6.61 4.82
C ARG A 463 -2.45 -5.27 4.29
N GLN A 464 -3.56 -5.28 3.55
CA GLN A 464 -4.19 -4.07 3.03
C GLN A 464 -4.66 -3.13 4.14
N GLU A 465 -5.20 -3.65 5.24
CA GLU A 465 -5.61 -2.85 6.40
C GLU A 465 -4.44 -2.13 7.07
N LEU A 466 -3.30 -2.80 7.21
CA LEU A 466 -2.09 -2.19 7.77
C LEU A 466 -1.57 -1.05 6.87
N LEU A 467 -1.51 -1.28 5.55
CA LEU A 467 -1.07 -0.27 4.59
C LEU A 467 -2.03 0.93 4.53
N LEU A 468 -3.34 0.68 4.53
CA LEU A 468 -4.35 1.73 4.56
C LEU A 468 -4.26 2.60 5.82
N LYS A 469 -3.99 1.99 6.98
CA LYS A 469 -3.83 2.72 8.24
C LYS A 469 -2.66 3.70 8.18
N ASP A 470 -1.51 3.27 7.67
CA ASP A 470 -0.32 4.11 7.58
C ASP A 470 -0.47 5.19 6.50
N ARG A 471 -1.05 4.84 5.34
CA ARG A 471 -1.41 5.82 4.29
C ARG A 471 -2.31 6.91 4.84
N GLY A 472 -3.35 6.52 5.58
CA GLY A 472 -4.31 7.44 6.19
C GLY A 472 -3.63 8.47 7.09
N ARG A 473 -2.53 8.09 7.76
CA ARG A 473 -1.73 9.01 8.60
C ARG A 473 -0.87 9.95 7.76
N TYR A 474 -0.08 9.41 6.83
CA TYR A 474 0.86 10.23 6.02
C TYR A 474 0.16 11.16 5.04
N LEU A 475 -1.06 10.85 4.61
CA LEU A 475 -1.89 11.75 3.82
C LEU A 475 -2.18 13.08 4.52
N TYR A 476 -2.20 13.13 5.86
CA TYR A 476 -2.37 14.39 6.61
C TYR A 476 -1.04 15.05 7.01
N GLN A 477 0.10 14.39 6.81
CA GLN A 477 1.44 14.91 7.15
C GLN A 477 2.14 15.59 5.96
N HIS A 478 1.37 16.19 5.06
CA HIS A 478 1.88 16.77 3.80
C HIS A 478 2.42 18.20 3.95
N GLN A 479 2.08 18.95 5.01
CA GLN A 479 2.32 20.41 5.06
C GLN A 479 3.81 20.72 4.98
N ARG A 480 4.60 19.97 5.74
CA ARG A 480 6.05 20.13 5.78
C ARG A 480 6.75 19.67 4.50
N PRO A 481 6.45 18.52 3.88
CA PRO A 481 7.09 18.13 2.62
C PRO A 481 6.58 18.89 1.38
N SER A 482 5.44 19.59 1.46
CA SER A 482 4.86 20.33 0.32
C SER A 482 5.05 21.84 0.33
N TRP A 483 5.55 22.42 1.42
CA TRP A 483 5.60 23.88 1.60
C TRP A 483 6.32 24.64 0.49
N PHE A 484 7.32 24.02 -0.13
CA PHE A 484 8.15 24.66 -1.13
C PHE A 484 7.56 24.62 -2.53
N ILE A 485 6.45 23.91 -2.71
CA ILE A 485 5.94 23.56 -4.02
C ILE A 485 5.21 24.77 -4.61
N ALA A 486 5.82 25.32 -5.66
CA ALA A 486 5.20 26.36 -6.44
C ALA A 486 4.15 25.72 -7.36
N THR A 487 2.89 26.09 -7.19
CA THR A 487 1.78 25.60 -8.01
C THR A 487 1.78 26.22 -9.40
N ASP A 488 2.90 26.58 -9.99
CA ASP A 488 3.03 27.07 -11.37
C ASP A 488 4.20 26.38 -12.08
N ASP A 489 5.12 25.75 -11.33
CA ASP A 489 6.20 24.92 -11.84
C ASP A 489 5.68 23.57 -12.33
N LEU A 490 5.78 23.36 -13.66
CA LEU A 490 5.22 22.19 -14.33
C LEU A 490 5.91 20.87 -13.93
N PRO A 491 7.24 20.76 -13.83
CA PRO A 491 7.91 19.54 -13.39
C PRO A 491 7.53 19.13 -11.95
N THR A 492 7.50 20.08 -11.00
CA THR A 492 7.14 19.78 -9.61
C THR A 492 5.67 19.37 -9.49
N ARG A 493 4.77 20.00 -10.26
CA ARG A 493 3.37 19.57 -10.36
C ARG A 493 3.23 18.15 -10.88
N ARG A 494 3.91 17.79 -11.98
CA ARG A 494 3.84 16.44 -12.55
C ARG A 494 4.30 15.37 -11.57
N TRP A 495 5.39 15.62 -10.84
CA TRP A 495 5.85 14.71 -9.79
C TRP A 495 4.83 14.54 -8.65
N LEU A 496 4.19 15.62 -8.21
CA LEU A 496 3.12 15.53 -7.22
C LEU A 496 1.88 14.83 -7.77
N ASP A 497 1.51 15.08 -9.02
CA ASP A 497 0.38 14.43 -9.69
C ASP A 497 0.62 12.92 -9.75
N ASP A 498 1.84 12.48 -10.06
CA ASP A 498 2.20 11.06 -10.06
C ASP A 498 2.01 10.44 -8.66
N LEU A 499 2.49 11.09 -7.61
CA LEU A 499 2.32 10.63 -6.23
C LEU A 499 0.84 10.58 -5.82
N ALA A 500 0.07 11.61 -6.21
CA ALA A 500 -1.35 11.71 -5.93
C ALA A 500 -2.15 10.63 -6.68
N ILE A 501 -1.83 10.38 -7.96
CA ILE A 501 -2.44 9.33 -8.79
C ILE A 501 -2.15 7.97 -8.18
N ASP A 502 -0.92 7.70 -7.76
CA ASP A 502 -0.55 6.44 -7.11
C ASP A 502 -1.35 6.26 -5.81
N CYS A 503 -1.44 7.28 -4.95
CA CYS A 503 -2.24 7.20 -3.72
C CYS A 503 -3.70 6.86 -4.02
N LEU A 504 -4.31 7.57 -4.97
CA LEU A 504 -5.72 7.45 -5.28
C LEU A 504 -6.05 6.12 -5.95
N SER A 505 -5.23 5.71 -6.92
CA SER A 505 -5.39 4.46 -7.65
C SER A 505 -5.38 3.27 -6.69
N GLU A 506 -4.46 3.28 -5.72
CA GLU A 506 -4.32 2.23 -4.72
C GLU A 506 -5.45 2.27 -3.66
N GLN A 507 -5.94 3.46 -3.28
CA GLN A 507 -7.12 3.59 -2.43
C GLN A 507 -8.39 3.04 -3.09
N CYS A 508 -8.54 3.21 -4.41
CA CYS A 508 -9.74 2.78 -5.13
C CYS A 508 -9.85 1.26 -5.34
N GLN A 509 -8.87 0.46 -4.90
CA GLN A 509 -8.92 -1.00 -5.03
C GLN A 509 -9.87 -1.66 -4.03
N SER A 510 -10.10 -1.03 -2.87
CA SER A 510 -10.94 -1.59 -1.82
C SER A 510 -12.02 -0.61 -1.39
N LYS A 511 -13.12 -1.13 -0.83
CA LYS A 511 -14.16 -0.29 -0.24
C LYS A 511 -13.60 0.61 0.87
N ALA A 512 -12.75 0.05 1.74
CA ALA A 512 -12.14 0.79 2.84
C ALA A 512 -11.24 1.93 2.35
N GLY A 513 -10.46 1.69 1.28
CA GLY A 513 -9.65 2.73 0.66
C GLY A 513 -10.48 3.81 -0.04
N ALA A 514 -11.55 3.41 -0.74
CA ALA A 514 -12.49 4.36 -1.35
C ALA A 514 -13.19 5.24 -0.31
N ASP A 515 -13.57 4.67 0.83
CA ASP A 515 -14.14 5.42 1.96
C ASP A 515 -13.09 6.36 2.58
N GLN A 516 -11.84 5.91 2.76
CA GLN A 516 -10.73 6.75 3.22
C GLN A 516 -10.46 7.94 2.28
N TYR A 517 -10.46 7.72 0.96
CA TYR A 517 -10.32 8.80 -0.02
C TYR A 517 -11.46 9.80 0.09
N ALA A 518 -12.70 9.31 0.13
CA ALA A 518 -13.87 10.17 0.21
C ALA A 518 -13.90 10.98 1.52
N GLU A 519 -13.41 10.41 2.62
CA GLU A 519 -13.21 11.13 3.88
C GLU A 519 -12.09 12.18 3.77
N TYR A 520 -10.94 11.81 3.20
CA TYR A 520 -9.81 12.71 3.03
C TYR A 520 -10.16 13.94 2.18
N VAL A 521 -10.84 13.75 1.06
CA VAL A 521 -11.36 14.86 0.23
C VAL A 521 -12.37 15.69 1.03
N ARG A 522 -13.31 15.08 1.77
CA ARG A 522 -14.28 15.87 2.56
C ARG A 522 -13.68 16.58 3.78
N SER A 523 -12.47 16.22 4.21
CA SER A 523 -11.81 16.81 5.38
C SER A 523 -11.59 18.32 5.21
N THR A 524 -11.25 19.04 6.28
CA THR A 524 -10.91 20.48 6.23
C THR A 524 -9.42 20.74 5.93
N ASP A 525 -8.67 19.69 5.61
CA ASP A 525 -7.23 19.78 5.39
C ASP A 525 -6.89 20.75 4.25
N GLN A 526 -5.81 21.51 4.36
CA GLN A 526 -5.42 22.51 3.35
C GLN A 526 -4.22 22.04 2.52
N GLY A 527 -3.96 20.73 2.51
CA GLY A 527 -2.77 20.18 1.90
C GLY A 527 -2.72 20.18 0.41
N ILE A 528 -1.51 20.14 -0.13
CA ILE A 528 -1.33 20.11 -1.59
C ILE A 528 -1.93 18.84 -2.20
N LEU A 529 -1.84 17.68 -1.53
CA LEU A 529 -2.40 16.43 -2.05
C LEU A 529 -3.93 16.49 -2.06
N ARG A 530 -4.54 16.95 -0.96
CA ARG A 530 -5.98 17.23 -0.94
C ARG A 530 -6.35 18.31 -1.97
N GLN A 531 -5.59 19.39 -2.08
CA GLN A 531 -5.80 20.44 -3.06
C GLN A 531 -5.60 19.97 -4.49
N LEU A 532 -4.79 18.94 -4.76
CA LEU A 532 -4.67 18.32 -6.08
C LEU A 532 -5.86 17.43 -6.36
N PHE A 533 -6.27 16.60 -5.39
CA PHE A 533 -7.54 15.85 -5.48
C PHE A 533 -8.73 16.79 -5.64
N PHE A 534 -8.68 17.96 -4.99
CA PHE A 534 -9.61 19.03 -5.22
C PHE A 534 -9.34 19.78 -6.50
N ALA A 535 -8.13 20.04 -7.00
CA ALA A 535 -7.91 20.82 -8.21
C ALA A 535 -8.36 20.04 -9.45
N TRP A 536 -8.22 18.72 -9.39
CA TRP A 536 -8.88 17.78 -10.28
C TRP A 536 -10.42 17.90 -10.24
N THR A 537 -10.99 18.60 -9.25
CA THR A 537 -12.41 18.93 -9.10
C THR A 537 -12.76 20.44 -9.11
N VAL A 538 -11.97 21.38 -8.59
CA VAL A 538 -12.39 22.70 -8.07
C VAL A 538 -12.31 23.81 -9.10
N ASN A 539 -11.48 23.65 -10.12
CA ASN A 539 -11.55 24.55 -11.27
C ASN A 539 -12.90 24.38 -12.00
N LEU A 540 -13.42 23.16 -11.97
CA LEU A 540 -14.71 22.78 -12.50
C LEU A 540 -15.82 23.11 -11.50
N GLU A 541 -15.74 22.72 -10.23
CA GLU A 541 -16.80 22.98 -9.25
C GLU A 541 -17.11 24.46 -9.08
N GLY A 542 -16.09 25.33 -9.01
CA GLY A 542 -16.25 26.78 -8.96
C GLY A 542 -16.87 27.38 -10.22
N SER A 543 -16.70 26.74 -11.38
CA SER A 543 -17.37 27.10 -12.63
C SER A 543 -18.73 26.39 -12.83
N LEU A 544 -19.06 25.39 -12.01
CA LEU A 544 -20.25 24.53 -12.04
C LEU A 544 -21.34 24.93 -11.03
N VAL A 545 -21.16 26.03 -10.28
CA VAL A 545 -22.05 26.49 -9.19
C VAL A 545 -23.52 26.75 -9.63
N SER A 546 -23.84 26.67 -10.93
CA SER A 546 -25.21 26.81 -11.46
C SER A 546 -25.71 25.53 -12.15
N ALA A 547 -26.97 25.17 -11.89
CA ALA A 547 -27.63 24.03 -12.53
C ALA A 547 -27.69 24.15 -14.07
N SER A 548 -27.67 25.37 -14.63
CA SER A 548 -27.63 25.61 -16.08
C SER A 548 -26.29 25.22 -16.70
N ARG A 549 -25.15 25.53 -16.04
CA ARG A 549 -23.82 25.15 -16.53
C ARG A 549 -23.56 23.65 -16.41
N LEU A 550 -24.13 23.02 -15.38
CA LEU A 550 -24.04 21.57 -15.22
C LEU A 550 -24.64 20.84 -16.43
N GLY A 551 -25.83 21.27 -16.89
CA GLY A 551 -26.48 20.72 -18.09
C GLY A 551 -25.72 21.00 -19.39
N GLU A 552 -25.05 22.16 -19.51
CA GLU A 552 -24.20 22.48 -20.66
C GLU A 552 -22.94 21.60 -20.74
N ILE A 553 -22.35 21.27 -19.59
CA ILE A 553 -21.20 20.39 -19.51
C ILE A 553 -21.61 18.94 -19.74
N GLU A 554 -22.75 18.49 -19.21
CA GLU A 554 -23.34 17.19 -19.56
C GLU A 554 -23.58 17.06 -21.08
N ALA A 555 -24.02 18.13 -21.74
CA ALA A 555 -24.18 18.15 -23.19
C ALA A 555 -22.84 18.14 -23.94
N ALA A 556 -21.82 18.88 -23.45
CA ALA A 556 -20.48 18.89 -24.03
C ALA A 556 -19.77 17.54 -23.89
N LEU A 557 -19.95 16.87 -22.74
CA LEU A 557 -19.44 15.52 -22.49
C LEU A 557 -20.08 14.51 -23.46
N ALA A 558 -21.36 14.65 -23.77
CA ALA A 558 -22.09 13.76 -24.69
C ALA A 558 -21.71 13.94 -26.18
N LEU A 559 -20.83 14.88 -26.52
CA LEU A 559 -20.36 15.06 -27.90
C LEU A 559 -19.54 13.84 -28.34
N GLY A 560 -19.82 13.30 -29.53
CA GLY A 560 -19.17 12.08 -30.03
C GLY A 560 -17.69 12.25 -30.38
N ASN A 561 -17.26 13.46 -30.76
CA ASN A 561 -15.89 13.78 -31.16
C ASN A 561 -15.12 14.41 -29.99
N ARG A 562 -13.94 13.87 -29.65
CA ARG A 562 -13.09 14.33 -28.53
C ARG A 562 -12.64 15.78 -28.72
N ASP A 563 -12.19 16.17 -29.92
CA ASP A 563 -11.75 17.54 -30.19
C ASP A 563 -12.89 18.56 -30.03
N GLN A 564 -14.10 18.17 -30.42
CA GLN A 564 -15.30 19.00 -30.22
C GLN A 564 -15.71 19.07 -28.75
N ALA A 565 -15.59 17.97 -28.01
CA ALA A 565 -15.82 17.96 -26.56
C ALA A 565 -14.80 18.85 -25.84
N VAL A 566 -13.51 18.73 -26.18
CA VAL A 566 -12.42 19.58 -25.64
C VAL A 566 -12.71 21.05 -25.93
N LEU A 567 -13.07 21.39 -27.17
CA LEU A 567 -13.34 22.76 -27.58
C LEU A 567 -14.61 23.34 -26.93
N ALA A 568 -15.64 22.51 -26.71
CA ALA A 568 -16.85 22.90 -25.98
C ALA A 568 -16.55 23.10 -24.48
N MET A 569 -15.85 22.16 -23.85
CA MET A 569 -15.47 22.24 -22.43
C MET A 569 -14.56 23.44 -22.15
N TYR A 570 -13.59 23.72 -23.03
CA TYR A 570 -12.74 24.92 -22.92
C TYR A 570 -13.57 26.22 -22.92
N LYS A 571 -14.62 26.30 -23.74
CA LYS A 571 -15.51 27.47 -23.78
C LYS A 571 -16.41 27.59 -22.54
N LEU A 572 -16.86 26.47 -22.00
CA LEU A 572 -17.77 26.43 -20.84
C LEU A 572 -17.06 26.70 -19.51
N LEU A 573 -15.81 26.26 -19.40
CA LEU A 573 -15.05 26.26 -18.15
C LEU A 573 -14.18 27.51 -17.94
N LEU A 574 -14.38 28.59 -18.69
CA LEU A 574 -13.70 29.87 -18.43
C LEU A 574 -13.92 30.25 -16.94
N PRO A 575 -12.83 30.35 -16.14
CA PRO A 575 -11.48 30.81 -16.48
C PRO A 575 -10.38 29.73 -16.60
N ILE A 576 -10.69 28.44 -16.72
CA ILE A 576 -9.67 27.38 -16.90
C ILE A 576 -8.84 27.67 -18.14
N SER A 577 -7.51 27.79 -17.96
CA SER A 577 -6.60 28.10 -19.06
C SER A 577 -6.52 26.94 -20.05
N ARG A 578 -6.22 27.24 -21.31
CA ARG A 578 -6.11 26.22 -22.37
C ARG A 578 -5.00 25.23 -22.07
N GLU A 579 -3.97 25.71 -21.37
CA GLU A 579 -2.80 24.96 -20.92
C GLU A 579 -3.19 23.93 -19.85
N VAL A 580 -4.08 24.26 -18.90
CA VAL A 580 -4.61 23.28 -17.94
C VAL A 580 -5.39 22.20 -18.69
N MET A 581 -6.30 22.56 -19.59
CA MET A 581 -7.03 21.58 -20.42
C MET A 581 -6.08 20.70 -21.24
N HIS A 582 -4.97 21.26 -21.72
CA HIS A 582 -3.95 20.52 -22.46
C HIS A 582 -3.18 19.53 -21.58
N GLU A 583 -2.78 19.92 -20.37
CA GLU A 583 -2.11 19.00 -19.43
C GLU A 583 -3.03 17.84 -19.03
N LEU A 584 -4.33 18.08 -18.80
CA LEU A 584 -5.30 17.01 -18.52
C LEU A 584 -5.45 16.04 -19.72
N THR A 585 -5.30 16.54 -20.96
CA THR A 585 -5.24 15.67 -22.15
C THR A 585 -3.91 14.93 -22.27
N LEU A 586 -2.80 15.51 -21.83
CA LEU A 586 -1.46 14.89 -21.85
C LEU A 586 -1.31 13.79 -20.80
N MET A 587 -1.96 13.93 -19.63
CA MET A 587 -2.06 12.87 -18.61
C MET A 587 -2.71 11.58 -19.14
N GLY A 588 -3.54 11.69 -20.18
CA GLY A 588 -4.24 10.59 -20.84
C GLY A 588 -3.56 10.08 -22.11
N GLY A 589 -2.25 9.84 -22.09
CA GLY A 589 -1.53 9.14 -23.16
C GLY A 589 -2.13 7.75 -23.51
N PRO A 590 -1.63 7.07 -24.56
CA PRO A 590 -2.20 5.81 -25.05
C PRO A 590 -2.28 4.73 -23.95
N GLN A 591 -3.17 3.75 -24.16
CA GLN A 591 -3.59 2.72 -23.19
C GLN A 591 -2.41 2.17 -22.36
N ASP A 592 -2.58 2.17 -21.03
CA ASP A 592 -1.63 1.77 -19.96
C ASP A 592 -1.00 2.90 -19.13
N THR A 593 -1.56 4.12 -19.16
CA THR A 593 -1.14 5.18 -18.22
C THR A 593 -1.73 4.95 -16.81
N LYS A 594 -0.99 5.35 -15.76
CA LYS A 594 -1.47 5.35 -14.36
C LYS A 594 -2.82 6.05 -14.20
N TRP A 595 -3.04 7.08 -15.01
CA TRP A 595 -4.32 7.80 -15.07
C TRP A 595 -5.47 6.94 -15.64
N SER A 596 -5.26 6.18 -16.73
CA SER A 596 -6.30 5.26 -17.23
C SER A 596 -6.65 4.15 -16.24
N LEU A 597 -5.65 3.67 -15.50
CA LEU A 597 -5.84 2.69 -14.43
C LEU A 597 -6.67 3.28 -13.28
N LEU A 598 -6.37 4.53 -12.89
CA LEU A 598 -7.12 5.27 -11.91
C LEU A 598 -8.60 5.45 -12.32
N VAL A 599 -8.87 5.91 -13.55
CA VAL A 599 -10.25 6.06 -14.07
C VAL A 599 -11.03 4.74 -14.02
N ASN A 600 -10.38 3.61 -14.34
CA ASN A 600 -11.00 2.29 -14.25
C ASN A 600 -11.34 1.91 -12.80
N ARG A 601 -10.50 2.27 -11.83
CA ARG A 601 -10.68 1.92 -10.41
C ARG A 601 -11.64 2.86 -9.66
N LEU A 602 -11.86 4.08 -10.15
CA LEU A 602 -12.56 5.14 -9.43
C LEU A 602 -14.03 4.85 -9.10
N GLY A 603 -14.71 3.93 -9.80
CA GLY A 603 -16.17 3.78 -9.69
C GLY A 603 -16.70 3.55 -8.27
N ALA A 604 -15.94 2.88 -7.39
CA ALA A 604 -16.33 2.67 -6.00
C ALA A 604 -16.27 3.97 -5.18
N ALA A 605 -15.20 4.76 -5.34
CA ALA A 605 -15.05 6.06 -4.71
C ALA A 605 -16.15 7.03 -5.17
N VAL A 606 -16.49 7.01 -6.46
CA VAL A 606 -17.51 7.91 -6.98
C VAL A 606 -18.92 7.56 -6.45
N LEU A 607 -19.24 6.27 -6.32
CA LEU A 607 -20.48 5.82 -5.66
C LEU A 607 -20.55 6.27 -4.18
N SER A 608 -19.43 6.21 -3.45
CA SER A 608 -19.35 6.72 -2.06
C SER A 608 -19.45 8.25 -1.98
N LEU A 609 -19.01 8.98 -3.00
CA LEU A 609 -19.20 10.44 -3.11
C LEU A 609 -20.66 10.82 -3.39
N GLY A 610 -21.38 10.01 -4.19
CA GLY A 610 -22.78 10.24 -4.56
C GLY A 610 -23.81 9.96 -3.47
N LYS A 611 -23.50 9.14 -2.45
CA LYS A 611 -24.43 8.76 -1.35
C LYS A 611 -24.90 9.91 -0.43
N GLY A 612 -24.43 11.14 -0.66
CA GLY A 612 -24.90 12.35 0.02
C GLY A 612 -25.78 13.27 -0.84
N ALA A 613 -25.99 12.94 -2.12
CA ALA A 613 -26.85 13.73 -3.02
C ALA A 613 -28.31 13.24 -2.90
N SER A 614 -29.24 14.14 -2.58
CA SER A 614 -30.67 13.85 -2.50
C SER A 614 -31.21 13.27 -3.82
N GLU A 615 -32.08 12.26 -3.73
CA GLU A 615 -32.74 11.63 -4.87
C GLU A 615 -33.42 12.67 -5.78
N GLY A 616 -33.04 12.69 -7.06
CA GLY A 616 -33.61 13.56 -8.09
C GLY A 616 -32.79 14.79 -8.50
N ALA A 617 -31.66 15.06 -7.84
CA ALA A 617 -30.74 16.13 -8.24
C ALA A 617 -29.71 15.63 -9.27
N GLY A 618 -29.33 16.47 -10.25
CA GLY A 618 -28.37 16.16 -11.31
C GLY A 618 -26.97 15.71 -10.82
N MET A 619 -26.05 15.42 -11.74
CA MET A 619 -24.70 14.96 -11.40
C MET A 619 -24.04 15.94 -10.42
N SER A 620 -23.43 15.45 -9.32
CA SER A 620 -22.73 16.37 -8.41
C SER A 620 -21.56 17.06 -9.14
N PRO A 621 -21.16 18.27 -8.75
CA PRO A 621 -20.03 18.96 -9.37
C PRO A 621 -18.73 18.13 -9.39
N ALA A 622 -18.46 17.35 -8.34
CA ALA A 622 -17.35 16.40 -8.30
C ALA A 622 -17.47 15.29 -9.37
N TRP A 623 -18.68 14.77 -9.58
CA TRP A 623 -18.97 13.77 -10.62
C TRP A 623 -18.72 14.31 -12.03
N VAL A 624 -19.16 15.53 -12.29
CA VAL A 624 -18.96 16.18 -13.59
C VAL A 624 -17.47 16.40 -13.85
N SER A 625 -16.73 16.81 -12.82
CA SER A 625 -15.29 17.05 -12.94
C SER A 625 -14.52 15.78 -13.28
N LEU A 626 -14.82 14.66 -12.61
CA LEU A 626 -14.24 13.35 -12.90
C LEU A 626 -14.58 12.86 -14.33
N MET A 627 -15.80 13.13 -14.81
CA MET A 627 -16.22 12.74 -16.16
C MET A 627 -15.55 13.59 -17.24
N VAL A 628 -15.37 14.90 -17.01
CA VAL A 628 -14.56 15.79 -17.86
C VAL A 628 -13.15 15.25 -17.95
N MET A 629 -12.53 14.94 -16.82
CA MET A 629 -11.19 14.37 -16.78
C MET A 629 -11.07 13.06 -17.55
N ALA A 630 -11.98 12.11 -17.29
CA ALA A 630 -12.01 10.82 -17.98
C ALA A 630 -12.21 10.97 -19.50
N ARG A 631 -13.08 11.89 -19.94
CA ARG A 631 -13.34 12.20 -21.37
C ARG A 631 -12.13 12.84 -22.05
N LEU A 632 -11.42 13.71 -21.33
CA LEU A 632 -10.20 14.33 -21.82
C LEU A 632 -9.06 13.34 -21.93
N SER A 633 -9.05 12.30 -21.12
CA SER A 633 -7.96 11.32 -21.08
C SER A 633 -8.16 10.11 -22.00
N ILE A 634 -9.39 9.65 -22.21
CA ILE A 634 -9.66 8.42 -22.96
C ILE A 634 -10.26 8.79 -24.31
N ASP A 635 -9.77 8.18 -25.39
CA ASP A 635 -10.41 8.26 -26.70
C ASP A 635 -11.67 7.39 -26.77
N SER A 636 -12.61 7.59 -25.85
CA SER A 636 -13.88 6.87 -25.78
C SER A 636 -15.06 7.83 -25.71
N PRO A 637 -16.01 7.79 -26.66
CA PRO A 637 -17.19 8.66 -26.68
C PRO A 637 -18.08 8.45 -25.45
N LEU A 638 -18.49 9.54 -24.79
CA LEU A 638 -19.57 9.53 -23.79
C LEU A 638 -20.91 9.67 -24.50
N ARG A 639 -21.92 8.87 -24.10
CA ARG A 639 -23.28 8.94 -24.64
C ARG A 639 -24.32 8.75 -23.55
N TRP A 640 -25.46 9.39 -23.72
CA TRP A 640 -26.66 9.09 -22.93
C TRP A 640 -27.25 7.75 -23.36
N VAL A 641 -27.34 6.81 -22.43
CA VAL A 641 -27.98 5.50 -22.61
C VAL A 641 -29.22 5.46 -21.72
N SER A 642 -30.33 4.94 -22.25
CA SER A 642 -31.55 4.72 -21.49
C SER A 642 -31.56 3.30 -20.97
N GLU A 643 -31.53 3.12 -19.64
CA GLU A 643 -31.66 1.83 -18.97
C GLU A 643 -32.76 1.89 -17.93
N GLY A 644 -33.72 0.95 -17.99
CA GLY A 644 -34.82 0.89 -17.01
C GLY A 644 -35.69 2.16 -16.93
N GLY A 645 -35.73 2.98 -17.97
CA GLY A 645 -36.47 4.25 -17.99
C GLY A 645 -35.71 5.46 -17.44
N GLN A 646 -34.48 5.28 -16.96
CA GLN A 646 -33.59 6.37 -16.55
C GLN A 646 -32.51 6.62 -17.60
N ARG A 647 -32.24 7.91 -17.89
CA ARG A 647 -31.13 8.31 -18.76
C ARG A 647 -29.86 8.38 -17.93
N THR A 648 -28.82 7.67 -18.35
CA THR A 648 -27.50 7.66 -17.70
C THR A 648 -26.41 7.98 -18.71
N LEU A 649 -25.40 8.75 -18.30
CA LEU A 649 -24.23 9.06 -19.13
C LEU A 649 -23.23 7.89 -19.03
N ARG A 650 -22.80 7.31 -20.16
CA ARG A 650 -21.86 6.18 -20.21
C ARG A 650 -20.74 6.39 -21.21
N PHE A 651 -19.53 5.96 -20.85
CA PHE A 651 -18.44 5.80 -21.81
C PHE A 651 -18.77 4.63 -22.75
N VAL A 652 -18.55 4.82 -24.05
CA VAL A 652 -18.85 3.86 -25.12
C VAL A 652 -17.57 3.63 -25.92
N GLY A 653 -17.39 2.43 -26.48
CA GLY A 653 -16.13 1.98 -27.09
C GLY A 653 -15.40 0.98 -26.20
N GLY A 654 -14.24 0.47 -26.61
CA GLY A 654 -13.54 -0.61 -25.90
C GLY A 654 -13.26 -0.32 -24.42
N ALA A 655 -12.79 0.89 -24.09
CA ALA A 655 -12.55 1.29 -22.69
C ALA A 655 -13.86 1.55 -21.93
N GLY A 656 -14.89 2.09 -22.59
CA GLY A 656 -16.22 2.27 -21.98
C GLY A 656 -16.93 0.94 -21.71
N GLN A 657 -16.73 -0.05 -22.58
CA GLN A 657 -17.21 -1.40 -22.38
C GLN A 657 -16.44 -2.10 -21.25
N ALA A 658 -15.11 -1.96 -21.18
CA ALA A 658 -14.31 -2.46 -20.07
C ALA A 658 -14.73 -1.84 -18.72
N LEU A 659 -14.93 -0.52 -18.68
CA LEU A 659 -15.45 0.19 -17.51
C LEU A 659 -16.87 -0.26 -17.16
N GLY A 660 -17.75 -0.40 -18.16
CA GLY A 660 -19.13 -0.85 -17.96
C GLY A 660 -19.23 -2.29 -17.46
N GLU A 661 -18.43 -3.19 -18.03
CA GLU A 661 -18.29 -4.58 -17.58
C GLU A 661 -17.70 -4.65 -16.17
N TRP A 662 -16.67 -3.85 -15.88
CA TRP A 662 -16.13 -3.72 -14.52
C TRP A 662 -17.19 -3.19 -13.56
N THR A 663 -17.96 -2.16 -13.92
CA THR A 663 -18.98 -1.55 -13.05
C THR A 663 -20.10 -2.56 -12.78
N GLN A 664 -20.51 -3.32 -13.79
CA GLN A 664 -21.49 -4.39 -13.64
C GLN A 664 -20.95 -5.54 -12.80
N ARG A 665 -19.71 -6.01 -13.06
CA ARG A 665 -19.04 -7.04 -12.26
C ARG A 665 -18.88 -6.58 -10.81
N THR A 666 -18.50 -5.32 -10.58
CA THR A 666 -18.33 -4.69 -9.28
C THR A 666 -19.65 -4.52 -8.55
N ALA A 667 -20.69 -4.00 -9.20
CA ALA A 667 -22.02 -3.88 -8.63
C ALA A 667 -22.60 -5.27 -8.30
N MET A 668 -22.40 -6.24 -9.18
CA MET A 668 -22.78 -7.63 -8.96
C MET A 668 -21.94 -8.27 -7.84
N GLY A 669 -20.65 -7.95 -7.74
CA GLY A 669 -19.74 -8.36 -6.67
C GLY A 669 -20.15 -7.81 -5.32
N ILE A 670 -20.46 -6.51 -5.23
CA ILE A 670 -21.00 -5.84 -4.04
C ILE A 670 -22.33 -6.48 -3.65
N LYS A 671 -23.23 -6.67 -4.62
CA LYS A 671 -24.54 -7.28 -4.42
C LYS A 671 -24.46 -8.74 -3.97
N LEU A 672 -23.44 -9.47 -4.41
CA LEU A 672 -23.20 -10.86 -4.05
C LEU A 672 -22.24 -11.03 -2.86
N GLY A 673 -21.73 -9.94 -2.28
CA GLY A 673 -20.68 -10.00 -1.24
C GLY A 673 -19.38 -10.65 -1.72
N LYS A 674 -19.16 -10.74 -3.04
CA LYS A 674 -18.01 -11.37 -3.68
C LYS A 674 -16.99 -10.30 -4.05
N VAL A 675 -16.05 -10.05 -3.13
CA VAL A 675 -14.97 -9.07 -3.26
C VAL A 675 -14.12 -9.30 -4.52
N ALA A 676 -13.95 -10.56 -4.94
CA ALA A 676 -13.22 -10.93 -6.17
C ALA A 676 -13.79 -10.35 -7.47
N ASN A 677 -15.02 -9.84 -7.46
CA ASN A 677 -15.62 -9.17 -8.63
C ASN A 677 -15.56 -7.63 -8.52
N ILE A 678 -15.04 -7.09 -7.41
CA ILE A 678 -14.95 -5.66 -7.04
C ILE A 678 -13.51 -5.17 -7.18
N THR A 679 -12.56 -5.93 -6.64
CA THR A 679 -11.13 -5.79 -6.89
C THR A 679 -10.85 -6.38 -8.27
N ASN A 680 -10.11 -5.69 -9.14
CA ASN A 680 -9.69 -6.26 -10.42
C ASN A 680 -9.09 -7.65 -10.16
N ALA A 681 -9.74 -8.65 -10.74
CA ALA A 681 -9.34 -10.04 -10.82
C ALA A 681 -9.16 -10.37 -12.30
#